data_AF-A0A8C3MZP9-F1
#
_entry.id   AF-A0A8C3MZP9-F1
#
_cell.length_a   1.000
_cell.length_b   1.000
_cell.length_c   1.000
_cell.angle_alpha   90.00
_cell.angle_beta   90.00
_cell.angle_gamma   90.00
#
_symmetry.space_group_name_H-M   'P 1'
#
loop_
_entity.id
_entity.type
_entity.pdbx_description
1 polymer ?
#
loop_
_entity_poly.entity_id
_entity_poly.type
_entity_poly.pdbx_seq_one_letter_code
_entity_poly.pdbx_strand_id
1 'polypeptide(L)'
;VLLDMICSFRGTVPQGLVLELGETVQILEKCEGWYRGFWNSTNYCTFYCHISFPTFSKVHLLISPLFFYRQYETVVPLEDSVVTEVTATLQEWAVLWKQLYVVRHKVDLFYKLRHVMNELIDLRRQLLSGHLTQDQVREVKRHLTVRLDWGNEHLGLDLVPRKDFEVVDSDQISVSDLYKMVRNSLEDSSEFSLWEGKKGKWFYSLFLHVFLFPMKGPPHLHYRRPYGCAVLSIMDVLQSLSEIKEEKDFVLKVYTCTNENEWCQIHENIIRKSSTKYTAPSSNYGLIISLQLLRGDMEQIRRENPMIFNRGVSVTRKLGFPDVIMPGDIRNDLYLTLEKGDFERGGKSVQKNIEVTMYVLYADGEILKDCISLGSGEPSRSAYHSFVLYHNNSPRWGEIIKLPIPIDRFRGSHLRFEFRHCSTKDKGEKKLFGFAFTPLMRDDGTTLSDDIHELYVYKCDENSTFNNHALYLGLPCCKEDYNGCPNIPSSLIFQRSTKETFSVSTQLSSTKLTQNVDLLALLKWKAYPDRVMDILGRLRHVSGEEIVKFLQDILDTLFVVLDDNTEKYGLLVFQSLVFIINLLRDSKYFHFRPVMDTYIQKHFAGALAYKELIRCLKWYMDRSAELVRQDHIQEAMRALEYLFKFIVQSRILYSRATCGMEEEQFRSSIQELFQSIRFVLSLDSRSSETLIFTQAALLNSFPAIFDELLQMFTVQEVAEFVRGTLGSMPSTVHIGQSMDVVKLQSIARRTVDSRLFSFSESRRILLPVVLHHIHLHLRQQKELLICSGILSSIFSIIKTSSLEGDVVEEVEMMVESLLDVLLQTLLTIMSKSQSQEAVRGFSFGQQGEYVSCLLSLLRQMSDTHFQHLLDNFQSKDELKEFLLKIFCVFRNLMKMSVFPRDWMCNVIKFLCLSQVWNSYFSLAVLFINQPSLQLENATPPKRKKILDKYGDMRVMMAYELFSMWQNLGEHKIHFIPGMIGPFLGVTLVPQPEVRNIMIPIFHDMMDWEQRKNGNFKQVEAELIDKLDSLVSEGKGDENYRELFSLL
;
A
#
# COMPACT_ATOMS: atom_id res chain seq x y z
N VAL A 1 22.00 -12.22 33.10
CA VAL A 1 20.73 -11.45 33.24
C VAL A 1 21.03 -9.98 33.02
N LEU A 2 20.19 -9.23 32.30
CA LEU A 2 20.30 -7.77 32.16
C LEU A 2 19.43 -7.09 33.23
N LEU A 3 19.97 -6.06 33.88
CA LEU A 3 19.25 -5.27 34.87
C LEU A 3 19.44 -3.77 34.62
N ASP A 4 18.36 -3.00 34.72
CA ASP A 4 18.42 -1.55 34.71
C ASP A 4 18.55 -1.00 36.14
N MET A 5 19.49 -0.07 36.32
CA MET A 5 19.76 0.55 37.60
C MET A 5 18.66 1.56 37.98
N ILE A 6 17.88 1.23 39.00
CA ILE A 6 16.79 2.10 39.51
C ILE A 6 17.27 3.21 40.46
N CYS A 7 18.55 3.21 40.84
CA CYS A 7 19.17 4.22 41.69
C CYS A 7 20.66 4.32 41.39
N SER A 8 21.23 5.53 41.46
CA SER A 8 22.68 5.70 41.32
C SER A 8 23.41 5.07 42.51
N PHE A 9 24.42 4.24 42.23
CA PHE A 9 25.30 3.63 43.21
C PHE A 9 26.73 4.17 43.02
N ARG A 10 27.16 5.02 43.94
CA ARG A 10 28.56 5.45 44.06
C ARG A 10 29.16 4.75 45.27
N GLY A 11 29.54 3.49 45.08
CA GLY A 11 30.16 2.70 46.15
C GLY A 11 31.58 3.19 46.48
N THR A 12 31.94 3.15 47.76
CA THR A 12 33.32 3.39 48.27
C THR A 12 34.17 2.11 48.31
N VAL A 13 33.69 1.02 47.71
CA VAL A 13 34.37 -0.28 47.70
C VAL A 13 35.44 -0.25 46.60
N PRO A 14 36.68 -0.70 46.86
CA PRO A 14 37.78 -0.65 45.88
C PRO A 14 37.53 -1.46 44.60
N GLN A 15 36.48 -2.29 44.57
CA GLN A 15 36.04 -3.09 43.43
C GLN A 15 34.55 -2.82 43.12
N GLY A 16 34.00 -1.65 43.46
CA GLY A 16 32.62 -1.26 43.17
C GLY A 16 32.55 -0.41 41.90
N LEU A 17 31.67 -0.76 40.95
CA LEU A 17 31.41 0.10 39.79
C LEU A 17 30.56 1.29 40.23
N VAL A 18 30.92 2.50 39.79
CA VAL A 18 30.03 3.65 39.87
C VAL A 18 28.94 3.44 38.83
N LEU A 19 27.70 3.30 39.29
CA LEU A 19 26.54 3.10 38.44
C LEU A 19 25.61 4.30 38.57
N GLU A 20 25.17 4.86 37.46
CA GLU A 20 24.16 5.93 37.43
C GLU A 20 22.76 5.37 37.17
N LEU A 21 21.75 6.11 37.63
CA LEU A 21 20.34 5.74 37.45
C LEU A 21 20.02 5.62 35.95
N GLY A 22 19.49 4.46 35.56
CA GLY A 22 19.13 4.11 34.18
C GLY A 22 20.19 3.31 33.40
N GLU A 23 21.34 2.99 34.00
CA GLU A 23 22.36 2.17 33.35
C GLU A 23 22.00 0.69 33.33
N THR A 24 22.13 0.05 32.17
CA THR A 24 21.91 -1.39 31.99
C THR A 24 23.21 -2.18 32.24
N VAL A 25 23.18 -3.13 33.18
CA VAL A 25 24.33 -3.98 33.53
C VAL A 25 24.07 -5.45 33.24
N GLN A 26 25.09 -6.17 32.77
CA GLN A 26 25.02 -7.62 32.57
C GLN A 26 25.60 -8.35 33.78
N ILE A 27 24.78 -9.18 34.43
CA ILE A 27 25.16 -9.94 35.63
C ILE A 27 25.51 -11.37 35.27
N LEU A 28 26.69 -11.78 35.76
CA LEU A 28 27.30 -13.10 35.64
C LEU A 28 27.00 -13.98 36.86
N GLU A 29 27.13 -13.44 38.09
CA GLU A 29 27.00 -14.21 39.34
C GLU A 29 26.31 -13.41 40.46
N LYS A 30 25.78 -14.08 41.49
CA LYS A 30 25.17 -13.46 42.69
C LYS A 30 25.73 -14.09 43.97
N CYS A 31 26.24 -13.29 44.89
CA CYS A 31 26.83 -13.74 46.16
C CYS A 31 26.32 -12.89 47.34
N GLU A 32 25.72 -13.52 48.36
CA GLU A 32 25.35 -12.94 49.67
C GLU A 32 24.97 -11.46 49.68
N GLY A 33 23.91 -11.16 48.95
CA GLY A 33 23.41 -9.81 48.91
C GLY A 33 24.24 -8.86 48.04
N TRP A 34 25.07 -9.39 47.15
CA TRP A 34 25.78 -8.67 46.11
C TRP A 34 25.66 -9.36 44.73
N TYR A 35 25.73 -8.60 43.65
CA TYR A 35 25.75 -9.10 42.27
C TYR A 35 27.10 -8.82 41.60
N ARG A 36 27.51 -9.72 40.70
CA ARG A 36 28.74 -9.62 39.91
C ARG A 36 28.44 -9.58 38.43
N GLY A 37 28.97 -8.58 37.73
CA GLY A 37 28.66 -8.29 36.34
C GLY A 37 29.55 -7.19 35.75
N PHE A 38 29.27 -6.80 34.50
CA PHE A 38 29.96 -5.71 33.80
C PHE A 38 28.97 -4.75 33.13
N TRP A 39 29.39 -3.49 32.95
CA TRP A 39 28.61 -2.43 32.28
C TRP A 39 29.07 -2.31 30.82
N ASN A 40 28.11 -2.24 29.89
CA ASN A 40 28.38 -2.48 28.47
C ASN A 40 28.52 -1.21 27.61
N SER A 41 28.66 0.00 28.19
CA SER A 41 28.52 1.25 27.41
C SER A 41 29.76 2.13 27.19
N THR A 42 30.99 1.75 27.58
CA THR A 42 32.17 2.59 27.22
C THR A 42 33.50 1.83 27.03
N ASN A 43 33.79 1.53 25.77
CA ASN A 43 34.97 1.91 24.97
C ASN A 43 36.45 1.84 25.43
N TYR A 44 36.84 1.47 26.65
CA TYR A 44 38.24 1.12 26.94
C TYR A 44 38.26 0.11 28.08
N CYS A 45 39.16 -0.87 28.01
CA CYS A 45 39.37 -1.97 28.97
C CYS A 45 38.47 -3.20 28.81
N THR A 46 38.95 -4.19 28.06
CA THR A 46 38.84 -5.61 28.44
C THR A 46 39.62 -5.84 29.74
N PHE A 47 39.15 -5.26 30.85
CA PHE A 47 39.52 -5.72 32.17
C PHE A 47 38.34 -6.50 32.71
N TYR A 48 38.56 -7.79 32.96
CA TYR A 48 37.69 -8.61 33.78
C TYR A 48 37.68 -8.04 35.20
N CYS A 49 36.92 -6.98 35.44
CA CYS A 49 36.74 -6.44 36.78
C CYS A 49 35.71 -7.31 37.49
N HIS A 50 36.20 -8.15 38.42
CA HIS A 50 35.37 -8.79 39.43
C HIS A 50 34.78 -7.70 40.32
N ILE A 51 33.45 -7.54 40.31
CA ILE A 51 32.79 -6.45 41.02
C ILE A 51 31.58 -6.99 41.76
N SER A 52 31.36 -6.48 42.96
CA SER A 52 30.20 -6.77 43.78
C SER A 52 29.36 -5.48 43.88
N PHE A 53 28.01 -5.53 43.82
CA PHE A 53 27.10 -4.44 44.29
C PHE A 53 25.89 -4.93 45.12
N PRO A 54 25.34 -4.20 46.13
CA PRO A 54 24.40 -4.76 47.11
C PRO A 54 22.96 -4.98 46.61
N THR A 55 22.25 -6.01 47.11
CA THR A 55 20.90 -6.44 46.68
C THR A 55 19.75 -5.59 47.20
N PHE A 56 19.99 -4.65 48.11
CA PHE A 56 18.93 -3.93 48.84
C PHE A 56 18.28 -2.76 48.06
N SER A 57 18.71 -2.49 46.83
CA SER A 57 18.02 -1.60 45.90
C SER A 57 17.13 -2.42 44.96
N LYS A 58 15.83 -2.08 44.88
CA LYS A 58 14.78 -2.73 44.08
C LYS A 58 15.12 -2.82 42.56
N VAL A 59 15.97 -3.74 42.15
CA VAL A 59 16.32 -3.91 40.73
C VAL A 59 15.16 -4.53 39.94
N HIS A 60 14.84 -4.00 38.77
CA HIS A 60 13.81 -4.57 37.89
C HIS A 60 14.41 -5.69 37.04
N LEU A 61 13.94 -6.93 37.24
CA LEU A 61 14.40 -8.12 36.52
C LEU A 61 13.81 -8.17 35.10
N LEU A 62 14.66 -8.04 34.08
CA LEU A 62 14.33 -8.41 32.70
C LEU A 62 14.99 -9.77 32.41
N ILE A 63 14.17 -10.82 32.37
CA ILE A 63 14.62 -12.17 32.01
C ILE A 63 14.70 -12.24 30.48
N SER A 64 15.91 -12.33 29.93
CA SER A 64 16.17 -12.55 28.51
C SER A 64 16.62 -13.99 28.25
N PRO A 65 16.08 -14.69 27.24
CA PRO A 65 16.53 -16.03 26.88
C PRO A 65 17.97 -16.01 26.31
N LEU A 66 18.76 -17.02 26.67
CA LEU A 66 20.12 -17.25 26.14
C LEU A 66 20.02 -18.13 24.89
N PHE A 67 20.58 -17.68 23.76
CA PHE A 67 20.78 -18.50 22.57
C PHE A 67 22.27 -18.70 22.31
N PHE A 68 22.67 -19.95 22.05
CA PHE A 68 24.04 -20.32 21.70
C PHE A 68 24.25 -20.13 20.19
N TYR A 69 24.95 -19.08 19.77
CA TYR A 69 25.57 -18.98 18.45
C TYR A 69 27.08 -18.90 18.63
N ARG A 70 27.80 -19.78 17.90
CA ARG A 70 29.28 -19.90 17.79
C ARG A 70 30.11 -18.93 18.67
N GLN A 71 30.69 -19.50 19.74
CA GLN A 71 31.76 -18.96 20.60
C GLN A 71 31.52 -17.65 21.39
N TYR A 72 30.36 -16.99 21.32
CA TYR A 72 30.06 -15.82 22.17
C TYR A 72 28.66 -15.87 22.81
N GLU A 73 28.58 -15.56 24.12
CA GLU A 73 27.31 -15.37 24.83
C GLU A 73 26.72 -14.00 24.48
N THR A 74 25.60 -13.96 23.75
CA THR A 74 24.89 -12.71 23.44
C THR A 74 23.53 -12.71 24.13
N VAL A 75 23.26 -11.69 24.96
CA VAL A 75 21.95 -11.51 25.62
C VAL A 75 21.05 -10.68 24.72
N VAL A 76 19.92 -11.24 24.30
CA VAL A 76 18.92 -10.53 23.45
C VAL A 76 17.85 -9.92 24.36
N PRO A 77 17.61 -8.59 24.33
CA PRO A 77 16.54 -7.97 25.11
C PRO A 77 15.16 -8.54 24.73
N LEU A 78 14.26 -8.68 25.71
CA LEU A 78 12.87 -9.14 25.50
C LEU A 78 11.98 -8.05 24.84
N GLU A 79 12.51 -6.83 24.72
CA GLU A 79 11.84 -5.69 24.11
C GLU A 79 11.84 -5.77 22.58
N ASP A 80 10.90 -5.06 21.96
CA ASP A 80 10.81 -4.92 20.51
C ASP A 80 12.13 -4.36 19.94
N SER A 81 12.64 -4.96 18.86
CA SER A 81 13.94 -4.60 18.29
C SER A 81 14.03 -3.12 17.91
N VAL A 82 12.93 -2.53 17.42
CA VAL A 82 12.84 -1.12 17.07
C VAL A 82 12.99 -0.23 18.31
N VAL A 83 12.49 -0.65 19.48
CA VAL A 83 12.67 0.12 20.73
C VAL A 83 14.14 0.16 21.14
N THR A 84 14.80 -1.00 21.04
CA THR A 84 16.22 -1.11 21.39
C THR A 84 17.11 -0.34 20.42
N GLU A 85 16.75 -0.35 19.14
CA GLU A 85 17.38 0.46 18.10
C GLU A 85 17.23 1.95 18.38
N VAL A 86 15.99 2.44 18.60
CA VAL A 86 15.74 3.86 18.91
C VAL A 86 16.58 4.31 20.11
N THR A 87 16.65 3.49 21.17
CA THR A 87 17.46 3.83 22.34
C THR A 87 18.95 3.94 22.00
N ALA A 88 19.51 2.97 21.28
CA ALA A 88 20.92 2.99 20.88
C ALA A 88 21.24 4.18 19.96
N THR A 89 20.38 4.44 18.96
CA THR A 89 20.55 5.54 18.02
C THR A 89 20.45 6.89 18.72
N LEU A 90 19.51 7.08 19.64
CA LEU A 90 19.42 8.33 20.41
C LEU A 90 20.65 8.58 21.29
N GLN A 91 21.28 7.53 21.84
CA GLN A 91 22.53 7.65 22.59
C GLN A 91 23.69 8.10 21.69
N GLU A 92 23.81 7.52 20.49
CA GLU A 92 24.82 7.92 19.50
C GLU A 92 24.58 9.35 19.00
N TRP A 93 23.34 9.67 18.65
CA TRP A 93 22.94 11.01 18.22
C TRP A 93 23.15 12.06 19.31
N ALA A 94 22.98 11.73 20.59
CA ALA A 94 23.19 12.68 21.67
C ALA A 94 24.64 13.19 21.73
N VAL A 95 25.62 12.35 21.39
CA VAL A 95 27.04 12.76 21.32
C VAL A 95 27.26 13.68 20.12
N LEU A 96 26.76 13.31 18.94
CA LEU A 96 26.90 14.10 17.71
C LEU A 96 26.13 15.42 17.76
N TRP A 97 24.94 15.41 18.34
CA TRP A 97 24.09 16.59 18.54
C TRP A 97 24.78 17.63 19.42
N LYS A 98 25.50 17.20 20.47
CA LYS A 98 26.35 18.10 21.27
C LYS A 98 27.49 18.71 20.43
N GLN A 99 28.10 17.93 19.53
CA GLN A 99 29.13 18.45 18.62
C GLN A 99 28.56 19.45 17.61
N LEU A 100 27.35 19.22 17.09
CA LEU A 100 26.66 20.14 16.17
C LEU A 100 26.43 21.53 16.79
N TYR A 101 26.17 21.59 18.10
CA TYR A 101 26.02 22.86 18.82
C TYR A 101 27.30 23.71 18.80
N VAL A 102 28.47 23.07 18.82
CA VAL A 102 29.79 23.73 18.84
C VAL A 102 30.19 24.24 17.45
N VAL A 103 29.69 23.61 16.37
CA VAL A 103 29.99 23.97 14.98
C VAL A 103 29.05 25.07 14.47
N ARG A 104 29.52 26.32 14.44
CA ARG A 104 28.74 27.54 14.11
C ARG A 104 27.94 27.50 12.79
N HIS A 105 28.32 26.66 11.82
CA HIS A 105 27.67 26.59 10.50
C HIS A 105 26.56 25.52 10.37
N LYS A 106 26.17 24.81 11.45
CA LYS A 106 25.15 23.74 11.42
C LYS A 106 23.99 23.93 12.42
N VAL A 107 23.68 25.17 12.81
CA VAL A 107 22.65 25.49 13.83
C VAL A 107 21.24 25.05 13.41
N ASP A 108 20.90 25.13 12.12
CA ASP A 108 19.58 24.70 11.63
C ASP A 108 19.38 23.19 11.80
N LEU A 109 20.42 22.40 11.56
CA LEU A 109 20.38 20.95 11.76
C LEU A 109 20.25 20.60 13.24
N PHE A 110 20.87 21.37 14.14
CA PHE A 110 20.75 21.15 15.59
C PHE A 110 19.30 21.25 16.09
N TYR A 111 18.54 22.26 15.62
CA TYR A 111 17.14 22.42 16.02
C TYR A 111 16.21 21.39 15.37
N LYS A 112 16.43 21.07 14.09
CA LYS A 112 15.66 20.02 13.39
C LYS A 112 15.89 18.64 14.04
N LEU A 113 17.14 18.29 14.29
CA LEU A 113 17.49 17.01 14.91
C LEU A 113 16.92 16.91 16.32
N ARG A 114 16.92 17.99 17.11
CA ARG A 114 16.27 18.03 18.43
C ARG A 114 14.77 17.75 18.34
N HIS A 115 14.08 18.31 17.34
CA HIS A 115 12.66 18.06 17.13
C HIS A 115 12.40 16.57 16.83
N VAL A 116 13.16 16.01 15.88
CA VAL A 116 13.05 14.59 15.50
C VAL A 116 13.39 13.66 16.68
N MET A 117 14.42 13.98 17.48
CA MET A 117 14.74 13.22 18.69
C MET A 117 13.58 13.18 19.70
N ASN A 118 12.87 14.31 19.89
CA ASN A 118 11.69 14.33 20.77
C ASN A 118 10.53 13.51 20.19
N GLU A 119 10.26 13.60 18.89
CA GLU A 119 9.25 12.76 18.24
C GLU A 119 9.58 11.26 18.37
N LEU A 120 10.85 10.86 18.21
CA LEU A 120 11.30 9.49 18.42
C LEU A 120 11.06 9.02 19.86
N ILE A 121 11.31 9.86 20.86
CA ILE A 121 11.05 9.56 22.27
C ILE A 121 9.54 9.35 22.52
N ASP A 122 8.70 10.21 21.95
CA ASP A 122 7.23 10.10 22.10
C ASP A 122 6.68 8.84 21.40
N LEU A 123 7.15 8.53 20.19
CA LEU A 123 6.77 7.33 19.44
C LEU A 123 7.26 6.05 20.15
N ARG A 124 8.48 6.06 20.71
CA ARG A 124 8.99 4.96 21.55
C ARG A 124 8.10 4.74 22.78
N ARG A 125 7.67 5.83 23.44
CA ARG A 125 6.73 5.76 24.58
C ARG A 125 5.38 5.16 24.17
N GLN A 126 4.87 5.49 22.99
CA GLN A 126 3.64 4.90 22.45
C GLN A 126 3.79 3.40 22.20
N LEU A 127 4.91 2.96 21.63
CA LEU A 127 5.16 1.54 21.37
C LEU A 127 5.26 0.72 22.66
N LEU A 128 5.93 1.26 23.69
CA LEU A 128 6.05 0.66 25.02
C LEU A 128 4.75 0.65 25.83
N SER A 129 3.73 1.41 25.41
CA SER A 129 2.45 1.47 26.14
C SER A 129 1.68 0.15 26.09
N GLY A 130 1.89 -0.70 25.08
CA GLY A 130 1.25 -2.02 24.94
C GLY A 130 -0.24 -2.01 24.56
N HIS A 131 -0.86 -0.85 24.31
CA HIS A 131 -2.30 -0.72 24.02
C HIS A 131 -2.64 -0.60 22.51
N LEU A 132 -1.67 -0.82 21.63
CA LEU A 132 -1.81 -0.61 20.18
C LEU A 132 -2.25 -1.89 19.45
N THR A 133 -3.13 -1.75 18.46
CA THR A 133 -3.47 -2.83 17.52
C THR A 133 -2.30 -3.17 16.58
N GLN A 134 -2.28 -4.33 15.93
CA GLN A 134 -1.19 -4.73 15.02
C GLN A 134 -0.94 -3.70 13.89
N ASP A 135 -1.99 -3.14 13.29
CA ASP A 135 -1.86 -2.12 12.24
C ASP A 135 -1.32 -0.79 12.80
N GLN A 136 -1.69 -0.41 14.02
CA GLN A 136 -1.15 0.79 14.67
C GLN A 136 0.31 0.61 15.09
N VAL A 137 0.70 -0.55 15.61
CA VAL A 137 2.10 -0.88 15.90
C VAL A 137 2.92 -0.78 14.61
N ARG A 138 2.41 -1.33 13.50
CA ARG A 138 3.05 -1.25 12.18
C ARG A 138 3.27 0.21 11.74
N GLU A 139 2.27 1.07 11.88
CA GLU A 139 2.38 2.48 11.49
C GLU A 139 3.34 3.26 12.41
N VAL A 140 3.31 3.02 13.72
CA VAL A 140 4.26 3.62 14.68
C VAL A 140 5.69 3.17 14.36
N LYS A 141 5.91 1.87 14.10
CA LYS A 141 7.22 1.36 13.67
C LYS A 141 7.70 2.03 12.39
N ARG A 142 6.82 2.18 11.39
CA ARG A 142 7.14 2.92 10.15
C ARG A 142 7.55 4.36 10.42
N HIS A 143 6.82 5.08 11.28
CA HIS A 143 7.16 6.45 11.64
C HIS A 143 8.48 6.57 12.41
N LEU A 144 8.83 5.57 13.22
CA LEU A 144 10.13 5.49 13.90
C LEU A 144 11.26 5.27 12.90
N THR A 145 11.15 4.26 12.03
CA THR A 145 12.24 3.89 11.10
C THR A 145 12.56 5.00 10.10
N VAL A 146 11.54 5.67 9.53
CA VAL A 146 11.76 6.79 8.59
C VAL A 146 12.51 7.95 9.26
N ARG A 147 12.23 8.24 10.53
CA ARG A 147 12.92 9.30 11.28
C ARG A 147 14.34 8.92 11.67
N LEU A 148 14.56 7.67 12.07
CA LEU A 148 15.89 7.13 12.34
C LEU A 148 16.77 7.23 11.08
N ASP A 149 16.25 6.80 9.93
CA ASP A 149 16.98 6.84 8.67
C ASP A 149 17.29 8.29 8.24
N TRP A 150 16.32 9.18 8.36
CA TRP A 150 16.52 10.62 8.09
C TRP A 150 17.63 11.23 8.95
N GLY A 151 17.63 10.96 10.26
CA GLY A 151 18.64 11.55 11.15
C GLY A 151 20.02 10.92 10.98
N ASN A 152 20.10 9.61 10.70
CA ASN A 152 21.36 8.94 10.37
C ASN A 152 21.97 9.53 9.09
N GLU A 153 21.16 9.73 8.05
CA GLU A 153 21.60 10.37 6.80
C GLU A 153 22.18 11.78 7.04
N HIS A 154 21.46 12.62 7.79
CA HIS A 154 21.91 14.00 8.05
C HIS A 154 23.12 14.09 8.99
N LEU A 155 23.34 13.07 9.81
CA LEU A 155 24.52 12.93 10.67
C LEU A 155 25.69 12.24 9.97
N GLY A 156 25.50 11.70 8.77
CA GLY A 156 26.51 10.92 8.05
C GLY A 156 26.80 9.56 8.69
N LEU A 157 25.82 8.99 9.39
CA LEU A 157 25.85 7.67 10.01
C LEU A 157 25.32 6.59 9.05
N ASP A 158 25.57 5.32 9.40
CA ASP A 158 25.13 4.18 8.63
C ASP A 158 23.61 4.01 8.67
N LEU A 159 23.01 3.72 7.51
CA LEU A 159 21.61 3.33 7.43
C LEU A 159 21.47 1.86 7.82
N VAL A 160 20.43 1.56 8.61
CA VAL A 160 20.19 0.20 9.10
C VAL A 160 19.18 -0.50 8.18
N PRO A 161 19.56 -1.59 7.49
CA PRO A 161 18.66 -2.32 6.62
C PRO A 161 17.61 -3.09 7.43
N ARG A 162 16.33 -2.89 7.10
CA ARG A 162 15.19 -3.49 7.82
C ARG A 162 14.24 -4.22 6.86
N LYS A 163 13.70 -5.37 7.29
CA LYS A 163 12.60 -6.09 6.64
C LYS A 163 11.49 -6.28 7.66
N ASP A 164 10.28 -5.85 7.31
CA ASP A 164 9.14 -5.85 8.24
C ASP A 164 9.45 -5.17 9.59
N PHE A 165 10.22 -4.07 9.53
CA PHE A 165 10.72 -3.27 10.66
C PHE A 165 11.78 -3.95 11.54
N GLU A 166 12.15 -5.20 11.27
CA GLU A 166 13.21 -5.90 11.98
C GLU A 166 14.57 -5.70 11.29
N VAL A 167 15.62 -5.52 12.08
CA VAL A 167 17.00 -5.39 11.57
C VAL A 167 17.42 -6.71 10.94
N VAL A 168 17.85 -6.66 9.68
CA VAL A 168 18.22 -7.87 8.92
C VAL A 168 19.71 -8.14 9.04
N ASP A 169 20.07 -9.42 9.22
CA ASP A 169 21.46 -9.85 9.08
C ASP A 169 21.86 -9.88 7.60
N SER A 170 22.95 -9.18 7.27
CA SER A 170 23.52 -9.10 5.92
C SER A 170 23.88 -10.46 5.30
N ASP A 171 23.97 -11.52 6.11
CA ASP A 171 24.34 -12.86 5.64
C ASP A 171 23.16 -13.75 5.25
N GLN A 172 21.97 -13.42 5.76
CA GLN A 172 20.73 -14.14 5.50
C GLN A 172 19.98 -13.59 4.28
N ILE A 173 20.36 -12.40 3.79
CA ILE A 173 19.71 -11.71 2.68
C ILE A 173 20.60 -11.62 1.43
N SER A 174 20.00 -11.46 0.25
CA SER A 174 20.72 -11.22 -0.99
C SER A 174 21.33 -9.81 -1.02
N VAL A 175 22.45 -9.62 -1.72
CA VAL A 175 23.11 -8.29 -1.81
C VAL A 175 22.20 -7.31 -2.56
N SER A 176 21.43 -7.79 -3.54
CA SER A 176 20.47 -6.97 -4.27
C SER A 176 19.29 -6.48 -3.42
N ASP A 177 18.73 -7.33 -2.55
CA ASP A 177 17.67 -6.88 -1.64
C ASP A 177 18.19 -5.88 -0.61
N LEU A 178 19.40 -6.12 -0.12
CA LEU A 178 20.07 -5.22 0.80
C LEU A 178 20.27 -3.83 0.15
N TYR A 179 20.66 -3.79 -1.13
CA TYR A 179 20.75 -2.54 -1.91
C TYR A 179 19.40 -1.85 -2.06
N LYS A 180 18.34 -2.60 -2.40
CA LYS A 180 16.98 -2.04 -2.51
C LYS A 180 16.49 -1.45 -1.19
N MET A 181 16.77 -2.11 -0.05
CA MET A 181 16.41 -1.61 1.28
C MET A 181 17.06 -0.25 1.56
N VAL A 182 18.38 -0.13 1.35
CA VAL A 182 19.10 1.12 1.56
C VAL A 182 18.59 2.23 0.63
N ARG A 183 18.32 1.91 -0.64
CA ARG A 183 17.76 2.86 -1.61
C ARG A 183 16.37 3.35 -1.19
N ASN A 184 15.49 2.44 -0.76
CA ASN A 184 14.15 2.80 -0.30
C ASN A 184 14.21 3.68 0.96
N SER A 185 15.09 3.38 1.92
CA SER A 185 15.30 4.24 3.10
C SER A 185 15.72 5.67 2.72
N LEU A 186 16.59 5.84 1.70
CA LEU A 186 16.98 7.16 1.20
C LEU A 186 15.82 7.91 0.50
N GLU A 187 14.97 7.18 -0.24
CA GLU A 187 13.78 7.73 -0.89
C GLU A 187 12.74 8.19 0.17
N ASP A 188 12.49 7.35 1.18
CA ASP A 188 11.58 7.66 2.29
C ASP A 188 12.05 8.88 3.11
N SER A 189 13.36 8.98 3.39
CA SER A 189 13.96 10.16 4.05
C SER A 189 13.77 11.44 3.23
N SER A 190 13.83 11.34 1.91
CA SER A 190 13.62 12.45 0.98
C SER A 190 12.15 12.88 0.93
N GLU A 191 11.21 11.93 0.89
CA GLU A 191 9.77 12.20 0.94
C GLU A 191 9.34 12.82 2.28
N PHE A 192 9.90 12.34 3.40
CA PHE A 192 9.64 12.92 4.72
C PHE A 192 10.04 14.41 4.77
N SER A 193 11.18 14.76 4.16
CA SER A 193 11.66 16.14 4.06
C SER A 193 10.71 17.05 3.25
N LEU A 194 10.02 16.49 2.24
CA LEU A 194 9.00 17.19 1.45
C LEU A 194 7.65 17.31 2.19
N TRP A 195 7.28 16.29 2.96
CA TRP A 195 6.03 16.23 3.71
C TRP A 195 6.00 17.21 4.90
N GLU A 196 7.12 17.35 5.62
CA GLU A 196 7.26 18.40 6.66
C GLU A 196 6.94 19.80 6.11
N GLY A 197 7.23 20.05 4.83
CA GLY A 197 6.94 21.32 4.15
C GLY A 197 5.47 21.55 3.77
N LYS A 198 4.58 20.54 3.80
CA LYS A 198 3.23 20.59 3.20
C LYS A 198 2.05 20.48 4.16
N LYS A 199 2.22 20.51 5.49
CA LYS A 199 1.17 20.35 6.53
C LYS A 199 -0.02 21.36 6.52
N GLY A 200 -0.22 22.16 5.47
CA GLY A 200 -1.33 23.12 5.37
C GLY A 200 -2.28 22.85 4.20
N LYS A 201 -3.55 22.54 4.53
CA LYS A 201 -4.79 22.59 3.71
C LYS A 201 -5.25 21.27 3.09
N TRP A 202 -6.37 20.72 3.60
CA TRP A 202 -7.60 20.26 2.90
C TRP A 202 -8.64 19.87 3.98
N PHE A 203 -9.86 20.45 4.01
CA PHE A 203 -10.92 20.04 4.95
C PHE A 203 -12.31 20.04 4.29
N TYR A 204 -12.97 18.87 4.28
CA TYR A 204 -14.42 18.71 4.15
C TYR A 204 -15.04 18.68 5.55
N SER A 205 -16.27 19.18 5.70
CA SER A 205 -16.89 19.43 7.01
C SER A 205 -18.11 18.54 7.26
N LEU A 206 -18.12 17.82 8.39
CA LEU A 206 -19.20 16.95 8.84
C LEU A 206 -19.64 17.43 10.23
N PHE A 207 -20.94 17.61 10.49
CA PHE A 207 -21.48 18.15 11.75
C PHE A 207 -22.59 17.30 12.35
N LEU A 208 -22.69 17.30 13.69
CA LEU A 208 -23.80 16.78 14.47
C LEU A 208 -24.78 17.91 14.79
N HIS A 209 -26.05 17.75 14.45
CA HIS A 209 -27.12 18.74 14.66
C HIS A 209 -28.16 18.24 15.66
N VAL A 210 -28.51 19.08 16.64
CA VAL A 210 -29.58 18.79 17.61
C VAL A 210 -30.60 19.93 17.61
N PHE A 211 -31.86 19.61 17.32
CA PHE A 211 -32.97 20.55 17.36
C PHE A 211 -33.87 20.27 18.57
N LEU A 212 -34.14 21.29 19.37
CA LEU A 212 -35.05 21.23 20.50
C LEU A 212 -36.41 21.83 20.11
N PHE A 213 -37.49 21.13 20.46
CA PHE A 213 -38.87 21.57 20.24
C PHE A 213 -39.61 21.57 21.58
N PRO A 214 -40.23 22.67 22.05
CA PRO A 214 -40.97 22.67 23.29
C PRO A 214 -42.42 22.23 23.02
N MET A 215 -42.92 21.27 23.78
CA MET A 215 -44.36 21.01 23.87
C MET A 215 -44.96 22.03 24.85
N LYS A 216 -45.57 23.13 24.36
CA LYS A 216 -46.34 24.05 25.21
C LYS A 216 -47.82 24.02 24.84
N GLY A 217 -48.67 23.53 25.75
CA GLY A 217 -50.14 23.62 25.69
C GLY A 217 -50.86 22.60 26.60
N PRO A 218 -52.13 22.84 27.01
CA PRO A 218 -52.95 21.87 27.75
C PRO A 218 -53.22 20.59 26.92
N PRO A 219 -53.57 19.45 27.56
CA PRO A 219 -53.42 18.08 27.04
C PRO A 219 -54.19 17.68 25.77
N HIS A 220 -54.90 18.59 25.09
CA HIS A 220 -55.80 18.25 24.00
C HIS A 220 -55.40 18.79 22.60
N LEU A 221 -54.41 19.69 22.47
CA LEU A 221 -53.78 20.02 21.18
C LEU A 221 -52.34 20.50 21.38
N HIS A 222 -51.36 19.65 21.03
CA HIS A 222 -49.93 19.94 21.15
C HIS A 222 -49.32 20.20 19.76
N TYR A 223 -48.87 21.42 19.49
CA TYR A 223 -48.12 21.76 18.28
C TYR A 223 -46.61 21.68 18.54
N ARG A 224 -45.85 21.05 17.64
CA ARG A 224 -44.38 21.10 17.65
C ARG A 224 -43.93 22.46 17.10
N ARG A 225 -43.13 23.21 17.87
CA ARG A 225 -42.51 24.48 17.44
C ARG A 225 -41.01 24.43 17.69
N PRO A 226 -40.16 25.06 16.88
CA PRO A 226 -38.72 25.09 17.14
C PRO A 226 -38.38 25.95 18.36
N TYR A 227 -37.50 25.47 19.25
CA TYR A 227 -37.02 26.20 20.43
C TYR A 227 -35.57 26.67 20.28
N GLY A 228 -34.67 25.74 19.95
CA GLY A 228 -33.23 26.02 19.86
C GLY A 228 -32.47 24.94 19.10
N CYS A 229 -31.31 25.32 18.58
CA CYS A 229 -30.43 24.47 17.79
C CYS A 229 -29.03 24.42 18.42
N ALA A 230 -28.44 23.24 18.44
CA ALA A 230 -27.09 22.97 18.91
C ALA A 230 -26.32 22.20 17.82
N VAL A 231 -25.07 22.59 17.57
CA VAL A 231 -24.24 21.99 16.51
C VAL A 231 -22.83 21.68 17.02
N LEU A 232 -22.28 20.53 16.63
CA LEU A 232 -20.91 20.11 16.94
C LEU A 232 -20.20 19.64 15.66
N SER A 233 -18.95 20.07 15.44
CA SER A 233 -18.09 19.58 14.35
C SER A 233 -17.62 18.16 14.64
N ILE A 234 -17.93 17.21 13.75
CA ILE A 234 -17.45 15.84 13.87
C ILE A 234 -15.94 15.78 13.60
N MET A 235 -15.37 16.71 12.84
CA MET A 235 -13.91 16.78 12.63
C MET A 235 -13.18 17.06 13.96
N ASP A 236 -13.70 17.99 14.75
CA ASP A 236 -13.12 18.38 16.05
C ASP A 236 -13.23 17.20 17.04
N VAL A 237 -14.31 16.42 16.93
CA VAL A 237 -14.51 15.17 17.66
C VAL A 237 -13.49 14.10 17.21
N LEU A 238 -13.33 13.87 15.91
CA LEU A 238 -12.42 12.84 15.39
C LEU A 238 -10.94 13.15 15.69
N GLN A 239 -10.54 14.43 15.66
CA GLN A 239 -9.19 14.85 16.05
C GLN A 239 -8.92 14.66 17.55
N SER A 240 -9.94 14.82 18.39
CA SER A 240 -9.83 14.64 19.84
C SER A 240 -9.95 13.18 20.27
N LEU A 241 -10.59 12.31 19.48
CA LEU A 241 -10.68 10.86 19.69
C LEU A 241 -9.47 10.13 19.06
N SER A 242 -8.26 10.47 19.49
CA SER A 242 -7.00 9.87 18.99
C SER A 242 -6.74 8.45 19.52
N GLU A 243 -7.31 8.08 20.66
CA GLU A 243 -7.10 6.77 21.32
C GLU A 243 -8.34 5.87 21.21
N ILE A 244 -8.12 4.57 20.96
CA ILE A 244 -9.21 3.58 20.80
C ILE A 244 -9.89 3.34 22.14
N LYS A 245 -11.23 3.34 22.16
CA LYS A 245 -12.12 3.13 23.33
C LYS A 245 -12.22 4.27 24.35
N GLU A 246 -11.55 5.40 24.15
CA GLU A 246 -11.74 6.58 25.02
C GLU A 246 -13.13 7.20 24.76
N GLU A 247 -13.94 7.33 25.82
CA GLU A 247 -15.21 8.06 25.79
C GLU A 247 -14.94 9.52 26.18
N LYS A 248 -15.32 10.47 25.31
CA LYS A 248 -15.14 11.92 25.57
C LYS A 248 -16.47 12.65 25.59
N ASP A 249 -16.61 13.52 26.58
CA ASP A 249 -17.77 14.38 26.74
C ASP A 249 -17.61 15.68 25.95
N PHE A 250 -18.60 15.97 25.11
CA PHE A 250 -18.69 17.20 24.33
C PHE A 250 -19.89 18.02 24.79
N VAL A 251 -19.66 19.30 25.13
CA VAL A 251 -20.72 20.22 25.55
C VAL A 251 -21.22 21.02 24.34
N LEU A 252 -22.46 20.76 23.91
CA LEU A 252 -23.13 21.50 22.87
C LEU A 252 -23.96 22.64 23.47
N LYS A 253 -23.62 23.87 23.11
CA LYS A 253 -24.39 25.06 23.50
C LYS A 253 -25.66 25.16 22.66
N VAL A 254 -26.80 25.38 23.31
CA VAL A 254 -28.08 25.57 22.65
C VAL A 254 -28.25 27.06 22.29
N TYR A 255 -28.44 27.34 21.00
CA TYR A 255 -28.74 28.68 20.50
C TYR A 255 -30.23 28.79 20.18
N THR A 256 -30.88 29.85 20.68
CA THR A 256 -32.29 30.13 20.37
C THR A 256 -32.41 31.14 19.23
N CYS A 257 -33.41 30.97 18.38
CA CYS A 257 -33.66 31.88 17.26
C CYS A 257 -34.61 33.01 17.68
N THR A 258 -34.28 34.26 17.33
CA THR A 258 -35.17 35.42 17.50
C THR A 258 -36.16 35.58 16.36
N ASN A 259 -35.84 35.05 15.16
CA ASN A 259 -36.68 35.09 13.96
C ASN A 259 -36.84 33.68 13.36
N GLU A 260 -38.01 33.07 13.54
CA GLU A 260 -38.33 31.71 13.07
C GLU A 260 -38.19 31.53 11.54
N ASN A 261 -38.21 32.60 10.74
CA ASN A 261 -38.04 32.51 9.29
C ASN A 261 -36.61 32.11 8.87
N GLU A 262 -35.60 32.39 9.71
CA GLU A 262 -34.20 31.99 9.46
C GLU A 262 -33.87 30.61 10.05
N TRP A 263 -34.86 29.87 10.58
CA TRP A 263 -34.65 28.59 11.27
C TRP A 263 -33.88 27.57 10.42
N CYS A 264 -34.18 27.48 9.12
CA CYS A 264 -33.48 26.57 8.21
C CYS A 264 -31.97 26.85 8.10
N GLN A 265 -31.49 28.08 8.35
CA GLN A 265 -30.08 28.47 8.21
C GLN A 265 -29.34 28.57 9.56
N ILE A 266 -30.04 28.39 10.69
CA ILE A 266 -29.44 28.60 12.01
C ILE A 266 -28.23 27.70 12.25
N HIS A 267 -28.28 26.46 11.76
CA HIS A 267 -27.20 25.50 11.93
C HIS A 267 -25.94 25.90 11.15
N GLU A 268 -26.08 26.35 9.90
CA GLU A 268 -24.96 26.89 9.11
C GLU A 268 -24.37 28.16 9.74
N ASN A 269 -25.22 29.04 10.29
CA ASN A 269 -24.79 30.27 10.93
C ASN A 269 -24.00 30.01 12.22
N ILE A 270 -24.42 29.02 13.02
CA ILE A 270 -23.66 28.55 14.19
C ILE A 270 -22.30 28.01 13.75
N ILE A 271 -22.27 27.20 12.69
CA ILE A 271 -21.03 26.65 12.12
C ILE A 271 -20.07 27.75 11.66
N ARG A 272 -20.57 28.76 10.94
CA ARG A 272 -19.78 29.88 10.42
C ARG A 272 -19.39 30.91 11.49
N LYS A 273 -19.73 30.67 12.76
CA LYS A 273 -19.49 31.57 13.91
C LYS A 273 -20.01 32.99 13.67
N SER A 274 -21.13 33.15 12.95
CA SER A 274 -21.76 34.45 12.71
C SER A 274 -22.55 34.90 13.96
N SER A 275 -21.83 35.34 14.99
CA SER A 275 -22.32 35.52 16.36
C SER A 275 -23.15 36.78 16.62
N THR A 276 -23.52 37.57 15.61
CA THR A 276 -24.20 38.87 15.81
C THR A 276 -25.73 38.79 15.82
N LYS A 277 -26.35 37.67 15.42
CA LYS A 277 -27.82 37.52 15.33
C LYS A 277 -28.46 36.54 16.33
N TYR A 278 -27.67 35.70 17.01
CA TYR A 278 -28.19 34.58 17.80
C TYR A 278 -27.69 34.67 19.24
N THR A 279 -28.61 34.82 20.19
CA THR A 279 -28.29 35.01 21.61
C THR A 279 -28.26 33.65 22.30
N ALA A 280 -27.15 33.31 22.96
CA ALA A 280 -27.14 32.22 23.92
C ALA A 280 -27.90 32.69 25.18
N PRO A 281 -28.87 31.93 25.71
CA PRO A 281 -29.54 32.30 26.96
C PRO A 281 -28.53 32.45 28.10
N SER A 282 -28.76 33.39 29.01
CA SER A 282 -27.87 33.74 30.14
C SER A 282 -27.72 32.63 31.21
N SER A 283 -28.46 31.53 31.06
CA SER A 283 -28.39 30.33 31.90
C SER A 283 -27.76 29.20 31.08
N ASN A 284 -26.83 28.46 31.70
CA ASN A 284 -26.05 27.37 31.10
C ASN A 284 -26.93 26.18 30.65
N TYR A 285 -27.73 26.34 29.59
CA TYR A 285 -28.40 25.24 28.91
C TYR A 285 -27.46 24.69 27.83
N GLY A 286 -26.77 23.59 28.16
CA GLY A 286 -25.97 22.82 27.23
C GLY A 286 -26.40 21.37 27.23
N LEU A 287 -26.31 20.72 26.07
CA LEU A 287 -26.44 19.27 25.95
C LEU A 287 -25.04 18.67 26.04
N ILE A 288 -24.84 17.71 26.94
CA ILE A 288 -23.59 16.95 26.99
C ILE A 288 -23.82 15.67 26.20
N ILE A 289 -22.95 15.40 25.23
CA ILE A 289 -22.95 14.17 24.45
C ILE A 289 -21.60 13.50 24.62
N SER A 290 -21.62 12.26 25.07
CA SER A 290 -20.44 11.41 25.17
C SER A 290 -20.30 10.61 23.87
N LEU A 291 -19.13 10.69 23.24
CA LEU A 291 -18.85 9.99 21.98
C LEU A 291 -17.67 9.05 22.16
N GLN A 292 -17.81 7.84 21.63
CA GLN A 292 -16.79 6.80 21.62
C GLN A 292 -16.62 6.28 20.18
N LEU A 293 -15.38 6.28 19.68
CA LEU A 293 -15.06 5.75 18.35
C LEU A 293 -14.73 4.26 18.43
N LEU A 294 -15.48 3.44 17.70
CA LEU A 294 -15.24 2.00 17.54
C LEU A 294 -14.87 1.72 16.07
N ARG A 295 -13.80 0.96 15.84
CA ARG A 295 -13.32 0.58 14.50
C ARG A 295 -13.49 -0.93 14.31
N GLY A 296 -13.95 -1.34 13.13
CA GLY A 296 -14.16 -2.74 12.78
C GLY A 296 -15.51 -2.98 12.11
N ASP A 297 -15.77 -4.24 11.76
CA ASP A 297 -17.08 -4.66 11.26
C ASP A 297 -18.12 -4.69 12.39
N MET A 298 -19.40 -4.48 12.05
CA MET A 298 -20.49 -4.43 13.02
C MET A 298 -20.63 -5.73 13.82
N GLU A 299 -20.40 -6.90 13.20
CA GLU A 299 -20.44 -8.18 13.90
C GLU A 299 -19.28 -8.34 14.87
N GLN A 300 -18.09 -7.89 14.48
CA GLN A 300 -16.92 -7.86 15.35
C GLN A 300 -17.13 -6.91 16.53
N ILE A 301 -17.59 -5.68 16.27
CA ILE A 301 -17.85 -4.66 17.30
C ILE A 301 -18.89 -5.16 18.31
N ARG A 302 -19.95 -5.86 17.85
CA ARG A 302 -20.96 -6.48 18.73
C ARG A 302 -20.37 -7.57 19.62
N ARG A 303 -19.49 -8.41 19.09
CA ARG A 303 -18.81 -9.48 19.85
C ARG A 303 -17.83 -8.92 20.88
N GLU A 304 -17.10 -7.86 20.52
CA GLU A 304 -16.09 -7.24 21.38
C GLU A 304 -16.70 -6.32 22.46
N ASN A 305 -17.90 -5.76 22.23
CA ASN A 305 -18.55 -4.81 23.13
C ASN A 305 -20.01 -5.20 23.50
N PRO A 306 -20.25 -6.42 24.03
CA PRO A 306 -21.61 -6.93 24.27
C PRO A 306 -22.40 -6.08 25.28
N MET A 307 -21.72 -5.44 26.24
CA MET A 307 -22.33 -4.58 27.25
C MET A 307 -22.98 -3.31 26.66
N ILE A 308 -22.47 -2.80 25.54
CA ILE A 308 -23.03 -1.61 24.88
C ILE A 308 -24.36 -1.98 24.20
N PHE A 309 -24.38 -3.08 23.44
CA PHE A 309 -25.54 -3.49 22.65
C PHE A 309 -26.68 -4.10 23.48
N ASN A 310 -26.38 -4.72 24.63
CA ASN A 310 -27.39 -5.27 25.53
C ASN A 310 -28.27 -4.21 26.21
N ARG A 311 -27.91 -2.92 26.14
CA ARG A 311 -28.66 -1.80 26.74
C ARG A 311 -29.73 -1.19 25.83
N GLY A 312 -30.10 -1.85 24.74
CA GLY A 312 -31.13 -1.33 23.82
C GLY A 312 -30.65 -0.13 22.98
N VAL A 313 -29.38 -0.13 22.57
CA VAL A 313 -28.82 0.93 21.73
C VAL A 313 -29.50 0.93 20.35
N SER A 314 -30.01 2.09 19.96
CA SER A 314 -30.63 2.28 18.65
C SER A 314 -29.55 2.45 17.57
N VAL A 315 -29.60 1.61 16.53
CA VAL A 315 -28.60 1.61 15.45
C VAL A 315 -29.09 2.45 14.29
N THR A 316 -28.34 3.51 13.96
CA THR A 316 -28.58 4.35 12.77
C THR A 316 -27.62 3.95 11.65
N ARG A 317 -28.15 3.59 10.47
CA ARG A 317 -27.33 3.34 9.28
C ARG A 317 -26.98 4.67 8.58
N LYS A 318 -25.80 4.74 7.94
CA LYS A 318 -25.38 5.86 7.07
C LYS A 318 -26.49 6.18 6.06
N LEU A 319 -26.76 7.45 5.79
CA LEU A 319 -27.63 7.87 4.68
C LEU A 319 -26.95 7.49 3.36
N GLY A 320 -27.65 6.79 2.47
CA GLY A 320 -27.02 6.13 1.33
C GLY A 320 -26.25 4.87 1.74
N PHE A 321 -25.43 4.32 0.85
CA PHE A 321 -24.73 3.07 1.10
C PHE A 321 -23.38 3.27 1.83
N PRO A 322 -22.95 2.28 2.63
CA PRO A 322 -21.54 2.15 2.99
C PRO A 322 -20.67 2.02 1.73
N ASP A 323 -19.38 2.23 1.88
CA ASP A 323 -18.45 2.25 0.75
C ASP A 323 -18.32 0.86 0.10
N VAL A 324 -18.71 -0.20 0.81
CA VAL A 324 -18.79 -1.58 0.34
C VAL A 324 -20.13 -2.19 0.74
N ILE A 325 -20.81 -2.84 -0.20
CA ILE A 325 -22.04 -3.60 0.03
C ILE A 325 -21.68 -5.07 -0.15
N MET A 326 -21.80 -5.87 0.91
CA MET A 326 -21.45 -7.30 0.83
C MET A 326 -22.59 -8.08 0.16
N PRO A 327 -22.29 -9.18 -0.55
CA PRO A 327 -23.33 -10.02 -1.14
C PRO A 327 -24.27 -10.55 -0.04
N GLY A 328 -25.57 -10.47 -0.28
CA GLY A 328 -26.60 -10.83 0.71
C GLY A 328 -27.10 -9.70 1.61
N ASP A 329 -26.48 -8.51 1.59
CA ASP A 329 -26.95 -7.36 2.39
C ASP A 329 -28.27 -6.79 1.83
N ILE A 330 -29.37 -6.99 2.57
CA ILE A 330 -30.68 -6.46 2.19
C ILE A 330 -30.92 -5.11 2.89
N ARG A 331 -31.15 -4.08 2.08
CA ARG A 331 -31.57 -2.76 2.54
C ARG A 331 -32.68 -2.22 1.65
N ASN A 332 -33.72 -1.65 2.27
CA ASN A 332 -34.79 -0.94 1.58
C ASN A 332 -35.27 0.24 2.44
N ASP A 333 -34.42 1.26 2.55
CA ASP A 333 -34.74 2.46 3.31
C ASP A 333 -35.06 3.61 2.34
N LEU A 334 -36.30 4.12 2.37
CA LEU A 334 -36.67 5.36 1.69
C LEU A 334 -36.63 6.51 2.70
N TYR A 335 -35.87 7.56 2.39
CA TYR A 335 -35.85 8.80 3.16
C TYR A 335 -36.58 9.88 2.39
N LEU A 336 -37.41 10.64 3.09
CA LEU A 336 -38.12 11.79 2.54
C LEU A 336 -37.81 13.02 3.39
N THR A 337 -37.35 14.08 2.73
CA THR A 337 -37.14 15.38 3.36
C THR A 337 -38.28 16.31 3.01
N LEU A 338 -38.91 16.86 4.04
CA LEU A 338 -39.91 17.91 3.89
C LEU A 338 -39.19 19.26 3.65
N GLU A 339 -39.07 19.70 2.39
CA GLU A 339 -38.23 20.85 2.04
C GLU A 339 -38.90 22.19 2.37
N LYS A 340 -39.88 22.57 1.56
CA LYS A 340 -40.54 23.88 1.63
C LYS A 340 -41.96 23.82 1.05
N GLY A 341 -42.79 24.78 1.40
CA GLY A 341 -44.05 25.03 0.69
C GLY A 341 -44.34 26.50 0.63
N ASP A 342 -44.98 26.96 -0.45
CA ASP A 342 -45.39 28.34 -0.67
C ASP A 342 -46.92 28.37 -0.75
N PHE A 343 -47.58 29.08 0.19
CA PHE A 343 -49.04 29.07 0.32
C PHE A 343 -49.62 30.49 0.31
N GLU A 344 -50.85 30.63 -0.18
CA GLU A 344 -51.52 31.94 -0.23
C GLU A 344 -52.08 32.34 1.14
N ARG A 345 -52.07 33.65 1.43
CA ARG A 345 -52.69 34.21 2.65
C ARG A 345 -54.21 34.03 2.66
N GLY A 346 -54.86 33.86 1.50
CA GLY A 346 -56.29 33.55 1.38
C GLY A 346 -57.19 34.58 2.07
N GLY A 347 -57.00 35.87 1.76
CA GLY A 347 -57.84 36.97 2.26
C GLY A 347 -57.65 37.38 3.73
N LYS A 348 -56.76 36.71 4.49
CA LYS A 348 -56.44 37.05 5.89
C LYS A 348 -55.43 38.19 6.00
N SER A 349 -55.53 39.00 7.06
CA SER A 349 -54.58 40.10 7.36
C SER A 349 -53.19 39.62 7.80
N VAL A 350 -53.08 38.40 8.33
CA VAL A 350 -51.84 37.79 8.81
C VAL A 350 -51.57 36.47 8.08
N GLN A 351 -50.30 36.08 8.00
CA GLN A 351 -49.86 34.80 7.42
C GLN A 351 -50.45 33.59 8.17
N LYS A 352 -50.70 32.50 7.45
CA LYS A 352 -51.19 31.22 7.98
C LYS A 352 -50.09 30.54 8.79
N ASN A 353 -50.48 29.84 9.84
CA ASN A 353 -49.64 28.83 10.51
C ASN A 353 -49.99 27.49 9.85
N ILE A 354 -49.00 26.81 9.30
CA ILE A 354 -49.19 25.65 8.42
C ILE A 354 -48.60 24.41 9.09
N GLU A 355 -49.42 23.37 9.21
CA GLU A 355 -49.02 22.03 9.61
C GLU A 355 -49.24 21.08 8.44
N VAL A 356 -48.23 20.28 8.12
CA VAL A 356 -48.31 19.21 7.13
C VAL A 356 -48.51 17.90 7.87
N THR A 357 -49.58 17.19 7.52
CA THR A 357 -49.79 15.80 7.96
C THR A 357 -49.46 14.87 6.81
N MET A 358 -48.57 13.89 7.01
CA MET A 358 -48.20 12.92 5.98
C MET A 358 -48.68 11.51 6.34
N TYR A 359 -49.25 10.83 5.36
CA TYR A 359 -49.67 9.43 5.43
C TYR A 359 -49.00 8.60 4.32
N VAL A 360 -48.72 7.34 4.62
CA VAL A 360 -48.38 6.31 3.63
C VAL A 360 -49.62 5.47 3.40
N LEU A 361 -50.11 5.46 2.17
CA LEU A 361 -51.37 4.81 1.80
C LEU A 361 -51.11 3.74 0.74
N TYR A 362 -51.90 2.68 0.75
CA TYR A 362 -51.93 1.67 -0.30
C TYR A 362 -53.01 2.00 -1.35
N ALA A 363 -53.00 1.30 -2.48
CA ALA A 363 -53.88 1.55 -3.63
C ALA A 363 -55.40 1.45 -3.29
N ASP A 364 -55.75 0.71 -2.25
CA ASP A 364 -57.11 0.57 -1.71
C ASP A 364 -57.51 1.68 -0.71
N GLY A 365 -56.59 2.59 -0.40
CA GLY A 365 -56.78 3.66 0.59
C GLY A 365 -56.47 3.24 2.03
N GLU A 366 -55.95 2.04 2.26
CA GLU A 366 -55.50 1.59 3.59
C GLU A 366 -54.26 2.40 4.02
N ILE A 367 -54.28 2.96 5.24
CA ILE A 367 -53.09 3.60 5.84
C ILE A 367 -52.14 2.49 6.30
N LEU A 368 -50.94 2.45 5.73
CA LEU A 368 -49.91 1.52 6.15
C LEU A 368 -49.41 1.91 7.54
N LYS A 369 -49.71 1.04 8.52
CA LYS A 369 -49.29 1.22 9.91
C LYS A 369 -47.78 1.06 10.04
N ASP A 370 -47.21 1.79 10.99
CA ASP A 370 -45.79 1.71 11.37
C ASP A 370 -44.77 1.94 10.22
N CYS A 371 -45.19 2.67 9.19
CA CYS A 371 -44.36 2.96 8.00
C CYS A 371 -43.70 4.35 8.02
N ILE A 372 -43.69 5.04 9.17
CA ILE A 372 -43.07 6.36 9.34
C ILE A 372 -42.20 6.37 10.59
N SER A 373 -40.93 6.76 10.46
CA SER A 373 -39.96 6.85 11.56
C SER A 373 -39.22 8.18 11.51
N LEU A 374 -39.21 8.93 12.63
CA LEU A 374 -38.58 10.27 12.73
C LEU A 374 -37.12 10.25 13.20
N GLY A 375 -36.67 9.09 13.69
CA GLY A 375 -35.30 8.88 14.11
C GLY A 375 -35.10 7.44 14.56
N SER A 376 -33.84 7.02 14.65
CA SER A 376 -33.51 5.70 15.18
C SER A 376 -33.84 5.64 16.67
N GLY A 377 -34.69 4.69 17.07
CA GLY A 377 -35.10 4.50 18.47
C GLY A 377 -36.47 5.09 18.83
N GLU A 378 -37.08 5.90 17.97
CA GLU A 378 -38.49 6.25 18.12
C GLU A 378 -39.39 5.12 17.57
N PRO A 379 -40.55 4.86 18.20
CA PRO A 379 -41.53 3.93 17.65
C PRO A 379 -42.05 4.47 16.31
N SER A 380 -42.22 3.55 15.35
CA SER A 380 -42.82 3.88 14.06
C SER A 380 -44.28 4.34 14.25
N ARG A 381 -44.74 5.23 13.38
CA ARG A 381 -46.06 5.86 13.45
C ARG A 381 -46.79 5.67 12.12
N SER A 382 -48.12 5.80 12.17
CA SER A 382 -48.97 5.74 10.97
C SER A 382 -49.20 7.11 10.30
N ALA A 383 -48.87 8.20 11.02
CA ALA A 383 -49.00 9.56 10.52
C ALA A 383 -47.87 10.45 11.07
N TYR A 384 -47.33 11.30 10.21
CA TYR A 384 -46.36 12.32 10.57
C TYR A 384 -47.02 13.70 10.67
N HIS A 385 -46.56 14.51 11.62
CA HIS A 385 -46.99 15.89 11.79
C HIS A 385 -45.75 16.80 11.85
N SER A 386 -45.66 17.74 10.92
CA SER A 386 -44.56 18.72 10.86
C SER A 386 -44.58 19.69 12.05
N PHE A 387 -43.44 20.31 12.35
CA PHE A 387 -43.50 21.51 13.18
C PHE A 387 -44.19 22.68 12.45
N VAL A 388 -44.67 23.65 13.23
CA VAL A 388 -45.41 24.82 12.75
C VAL A 388 -44.58 26.08 12.99
N LEU A 389 -44.29 26.83 11.93
CA LEU A 389 -43.67 28.15 12.00
C LEU A 389 -44.75 29.22 12.14
N TYR A 390 -44.53 30.17 13.05
CA TYR A 390 -45.51 31.19 13.37
C TYR A 390 -45.60 32.26 12.28
N HIS A 391 -46.80 32.48 11.76
CA HIS A 391 -47.09 33.45 10.70
C HIS A 391 -46.12 33.36 9.52
N ASN A 392 -45.89 32.15 9.03
CA ASN A 392 -45.05 31.89 7.87
C ASN A 392 -45.82 31.13 6.77
N ASN A 393 -46.07 31.82 5.67
CA ASN A 393 -46.73 31.29 4.47
C ASN A 393 -45.80 30.51 3.54
N SER A 394 -44.49 30.65 3.73
CA SER A 394 -43.45 29.97 2.97
C SER A 394 -42.56 29.14 3.91
N PRO A 395 -43.13 28.18 4.69
CA PRO A 395 -42.36 27.42 5.67
C PRO A 395 -41.29 26.57 4.99
N ARG A 396 -40.12 26.47 5.63
CA ARG A 396 -39.02 25.57 5.28
C ARG A 396 -38.80 24.64 6.46
N TRP A 397 -39.09 23.35 6.29
CA TRP A 397 -39.05 22.40 7.41
C TRP A 397 -37.68 21.75 7.56
N GLY A 398 -37.14 21.20 6.48
CA GLY A 398 -35.87 20.46 6.50
C GLY A 398 -35.92 19.22 7.41
N GLU A 399 -37.11 18.64 7.65
CA GLU A 399 -37.26 17.43 8.47
C GLU A 399 -37.08 16.19 7.58
N ILE A 400 -36.13 15.33 7.95
CA ILE A 400 -35.88 14.04 7.29
C ILE A 400 -36.71 12.96 7.97
N ILE A 401 -37.47 12.20 7.19
CA ILE A 401 -38.38 11.16 7.64
C ILE A 401 -37.98 9.85 6.97
N LYS A 402 -37.79 8.79 7.76
CA LYS A 402 -37.56 7.45 7.24
C LYS A 402 -38.89 6.73 7.02
N LEU A 403 -39.05 6.11 5.86
CA LEU A 403 -40.22 5.34 5.45
C LEU A 403 -39.86 3.85 5.31
N PRO A 404 -39.95 3.04 6.39
CA PRO A 404 -39.66 1.61 6.34
C PRO A 404 -40.83 0.82 5.69
N ILE A 405 -41.04 1.00 4.38
CA ILE A 405 -42.13 0.34 3.66
C ILE A 405 -41.68 -1.06 3.23
N PRO A 406 -42.48 -2.13 3.52
CA PRO A 406 -42.20 -3.48 3.04
C PRO A 406 -42.13 -3.53 1.51
N ILE A 407 -41.14 -4.24 0.96
CA ILE A 407 -40.87 -4.31 -0.49
C ILE A 407 -42.11 -4.77 -1.26
N ASP A 408 -42.82 -5.76 -0.72
CA ASP A 408 -44.01 -6.39 -1.32
C ASP A 408 -45.21 -5.44 -1.38
N ARG A 409 -45.29 -4.46 -0.47
CA ARG A 409 -46.33 -3.41 -0.44
C ARG A 409 -45.87 -2.10 -1.08
N PHE A 410 -44.61 -1.99 -1.49
CA PHE A 410 -44.06 -0.78 -2.12
C PHE A 410 -44.78 -0.49 -3.44
N ARG A 411 -45.05 -1.54 -4.24
CA ARG A 411 -45.84 -1.45 -5.47
C ARG A 411 -47.31 -1.15 -5.14
N GLY A 412 -47.78 0.03 -5.55
CA GLY A 412 -49.14 0.51 -5.28
C GLY A 412 -49.26 1.39 -4.03
N SER A 413 -48.16 1.67 -3.33
CA SER A 413 -48.14 2.66 -2.25
C SER A 413 -47.91 4.08 -2.77
N HIS A 414 -48.52 5.06 -2.12
CA HIS A 414 -48.33 6.48 -2.39
C HIS A 414 -48.29 7.29 -1.09
N LEU A 415 -47.73 8.49 -1.19
CA LEU A 415 -47.67 9.45 -0.09
C LEU A 415 -48.75 10.49 -0.28
N ARG A 416 -49.46 10.82 0.81
CA ARG A 416 -50.43 11.93 0.85
C ARG A 416 -50.02 12.95 1.91
N PHE A 417 -49.99 14.21 1.51
CA PHE A 417 -49.68 15.36 2.34
C PHE A 417 -50.93 16.23 2.49
N GLU A 418 -51.35 16.46 3.72
CA GLU A 418 -52.53 17.25 4.06
C GLU A 418 -52.12 18.56 4.72
N PHE A 419 -52.58 19.69 4.18
CA PHE A 419 -52.24 21.02 4.66
C PHE A 419 -53.36 21.57 5.55
N ARG A 420 -53.05 21.78 6.83
CA ARG A 420 -53.99 22.27 7.84
C ARG A 420 -53.53 23.62 8.38
N HIS A 421 -54.51 24.49 8.64
CA HIS A 421 -54.24 25.77 9.28
C HIS A 421 -54.43 25.68 10.80
N CYS A 422 -53.37 26.02 11.55
CA CYS A 422 -53.37 26.02 13.01
C CYS A 422 -53.75 27.40 13.56
N SER A 423 -54.98 27.56 14.04
CA SER A 423 -55.45 28.81 14.68
C SER A 423 -54.86 28.95 16.08
N THR A 424 -54.48 30.16 16.47
CA THR A 424 -54.09 30.49 17.85
C THR A 424 -55.27 30.83 18.75
N LYS A 425 -56.45 31.07 18.18
CA LYS A 425 -57.65 31.55 18.89
C LYS A 425 -58.78 30.52 18.94
N ASP A 426 -58.83 29.57 18.01
CA ASP A 426 -59.91 28.57 17.93
C ASP A 426 -59.49 27.26 18.58
N LYS A 427 -60.34 26.74 19.48
CA LYS A 427 -60.20 25.41 20.10
C LYS A 427 -60.84 24.28 19.26
N GLY A 428 -61.25 24.57 18.02
CA GLY A 428 -61.94 23.63 17.13
C GLY A 428 -61.02 22.74 16.30
N GLU A 429 -61.62 21.82 15.52
CA GLU A 429 -60.91 20.91 14.61
C GLU A 429 -60.07 21.66 13.56
N LYS A 430 -58.89 21.10 13.25
CA LYS A 430 -57.95 21.66 12.27
C LYS A 430 -58.60 21.71 10.88
N LYS A 431 -58.77 22.91 10.33
CA LYS A 431 -59.35 23.07 8.98
C LYS A 431 -58.33 22.66 7.91
N LEU A 432 -58.62 21.57 7.20
CA LEU A 432 -57.95 21.19 5.94
C LEU A 432 -58.28 22.25 4.89
N PHE A 433 -57.28 22.70 4.13
CA PHE A 433 -57.50 23.64 3.03
C PHE A 433 -56.92 23.16 1.70
N GLY A 434 -56.06 22.16 1.73
CA GLY A 434 -55.55 21.52 0.52
C GLY A 434 -54.71 20.28 0.83
N PHE A 435 -54.34 19.58 -0.22
CA PHE A 435 -53.50 18.38 -0.15
C PHE A 435 -52.60 18.27 -1.37
N ALA A 436 -51.56 17.44 -1.25
CA ALA A 436 -50.69 17.00 -2.33
C ALA A 436 -50.46 15.49 -2.18
N PHE A 437 -50.08 14.81 -3.26
CA PHE A 437 -49.75 13.38 -3.20
C PHE A 437 -48.65 13.04 -4.20
N THR A 438 -48.01 11.88 -4.04
CA THR A 438 -47.06 11.33 -5.03
C THR A 438 -47.00 9.81 -4.93
N PRO A 439 -47.12 9.05 -6.04
CA PRO A 439 -46.91 7.60 -6.05
C PRO A 439 -45.44 7.25 -5.85
N LEU A 440 -45.17 6.15 -5.12
CA LEU A 440 -43.79 5.72 -4.85
C LEU A 440 -43.14 4.96 -6.01
N MET A 441 -43.95 4.46 -6.95
CA MET A 441 -43.51 3.71 -8.11
C MET A 441 -44.20 4.25 -9.35
N ARG A 442 -43.43 4.44 -10.43
CA ARG A 442 -43.91 4.90 -11.73
C ARG A 442 -44.56 3.74 -12.51
N ASP A 443 -45.26 4.08 -13.60
CA ASP A 443 -45.95 3.11 -14.46
C ASP A 443 -45.00 2.12 -15.15
N ASP A 444 -43.74 2.52 -15.39
CA ASP A 444 -42.67 1.67 -15.92
C ASP A 444 -42.13 0.65 -14.90
N GLY A 445 -42.58 0.73 -13.65
CA GLY A 445 -42.18 -0.15 -12.55
C GLY A 445 -40.91 0.29 -11.83
N THR A 446 -40.28 1.40 -12.22
CA THR A 446 -39.18 2.01 -11.46
C THR A 446 -39.71 2.79 -10.25
N THR A 447 -38.88 2.95 -9.23
CA THR A 447 -39.25 3.78 -8.07
C THR A 447 -39.14 5.27 -8.37
N LEU A 448 -39.82 6.09 -7.57
CA LEU A 448 -39.67 7.54 -7.57
C LEU A 448 -38.18 7.93 -7.54
N SER A 449 -37.75 8.83 -8.42
CA SER A 449 -36.34 9.23 -8.56
C SER A 449 -35.86 10.07 -7.38
N ASP A 450 -34.58 9.96 -7.04
CA ASP A 450 -33.94 10.75 -5.99
C ASP A 450 -33.71 12.19 -6.47
N ASP A 451 -34.70 13.06 -6.25
CA ASP A 451 -34.64 14.49 -6.60
C ASP A 451 -35.60 15.31 -5.71
N ILE A 452 -35.63 16.63 -5.92
CA ILE A 452 -36.60 17.56 -5.35
C ILE A 452 -37.84 17.57 -6.23
N HIS A 453 -38.92 16.98 -5.72
CA HIS A 453 -40.22 16.90 -6.37
C HIS A 453 -41.07 18.13 -6.03
N GLU A 454 -41.35 18.98 -7.03
CA GLU A 454 -42.36 20.05 -6.92
C GLU A 454 -43.76 19.48 -7.16
N LEU A 455 -44.50 19.26 -6.08
CA LEU A 455 -45.86 18.73 -6.09
C LEU A 455 -46.91 19.83 -6.22
N TYR A 456 -48.00 19.50 -6.93
CA TYR A 456 -49.17 20.35 -7.04
C TYR A 456 -50.05 20.30 -5.79
N VAL A 457 -50.53 21.48 -5.39
CA VAL A 457 -51.46 21.63 -4.27
C VAL A 457 -52.89 21.70 -4.79
N TYR A 458 -53.71 20.74 -4.38
CA TYR A 458 -55.14 20.66 -4.69
C TYR A 458 -55.97 21.21 -3.55
N LYS A 459 -56.95 22.06 -3.84
CA LYS A 459 -57.86 22.62 -2.83
C LYS A 459 -58.89 21.59 -2.40
N CYS A 460 -59.18 21.55 -1.10
CA CYS A 460 -60.15 20.62 -0.52
C CYS A 460 -61.00 21.34 0.53
N ASP A 461 -62.29 21.54 0.23
CA ASP A 461 -63.22 22.27 1.10
C ASP A 461 -64.14 21.34 1.94
N GLU A 462 -64.30 20.06 1.55
CA GLU A 462 -65.14 19.05 2.23
C GLU A 462 -64.39 17.73 2.48
N ASN A 463 -64.46 17.17 3.70
CA ASN A 463 -63.76 15.92 4.08
C ASN A 463 -64.43 14.64 3.53
N SER A 464 -65.68 14.68 3.07
CA SER A 464 -66.48 13.51 2.65
C SER A 464 -66.05 12.96 1.28
N THR A 465 -65.71 13.83 0.32
CA THR A 465 -65.15 13.49 -1.00
C THR A 465 -63.69 13.06 -0.93
N PHE A 466 -62.98 13.48 0.13
CA PHE A 466 -61.55 13.24 0.34
C PHE A 466 -61.18 11.78 0.68
N ASN A 467 -62.15 10.96 1.11
CA ASN A 467 -61.92 9.55 1.46
C ASN A 467 -61.89 8.60 0.24
N ASN A 468 -62.31 9.03 -0.93
CA ASN A 468 -62.28 8.21 -2.14
C ASN A 468 -60.98 8.44 -2.93
N HIS A 469 -60.00 7.56 -2.70
CA HIS A 469 -58.62 7.70 -3.18
C HIS A 469 -58.49 7.61 -4.71
N ALA A 470 -59.42 6.89 -5.36
CA ALA A 470 -59.47 6.79 -6.82
C ALA A 470 -59.72 8.13 -7.52
N LEU A 471 -60.30 9.12 -6.82
CA LEU A 471 -60.65 10.41 -7.40
C LEU A 471 -59.44 11.34 -7.59
N TYR A 472 -58.36 11.15 -6.83
CA TYR A 472 -57.15 11.96 -6.98
C TYR A 472 -55.96 11.20 -7.58
N LEU A 473 -55.86 9.87 -7.45
CA LEU A 473 -54.75 9.11 -8.01
C LEU A 473 -54.62 9.23 -9.55
N GLY A 474 -55.71 9.54 -10.25
CA GLY A 474 -55.71 9.84 -11.69
C GLY A 474 -55.39 11.30 -12.06
N LEU A 475 -55.10 12.17 -11.08
CA LEU A 475 -54.72 13.56 -11.31
C LEU A 475 -53.19 13.70 -11.44
N PRO A 476 -52.67 14.68 -12.19
CA PRO A 476 -51.24 14.91 -12.28
C PRO A 476 -50.66 15.36 -10.94
N CYS A 477 -49.58 14.73 -10.46
CA CYS A 477 -48.98 15.10 -9.18
C CYS A 477 -47.87 16.16 -9.32
N CYS A 478 -47.17 16.17 -10.45
CA CYS A 478 -46.07 17.09 -10.75
C CYS A 478 -46.08 17.55 -12.23
N LYS A 479 -45.08 18.34 -12.63
CA LYS A 479 -44.93 18.84 -14.01
C LYS A 479 -44.70 17.73 -15.04
N GLU A 480 -44.03 16.64 -14.68
CA GLU A 480 -43.67 15.54 -15.58
C GLU A 480 -44.92 14.76 -16.04
N ASP A 481 -45.87 14.52 -15.12
CA ASP A 481 -47.12 13.82 -15.40
C ASP A 481 -48.10 14.63 -16.28
N TYR A 482 -47.94 15.96 -16.28
CA TYR A 482 -48.81 16.86 -17.04
C TYR A 482 -48.65 16.68 -18.57
N ASN A 483 -47.47 16.25 -19.02
CA ASN A 483 -47.20 15.98 -20.43
C ASN A 483 -47.70 14.60 -20.90
N GLY A 484 -48.00 13.69 -19.96
CA GLY A 484 -48.40 12.31 -20.24
C GLY A 484 -49.91 12.05 -20.30
N CYS A 485 -50.75 13.04 -19.95
CA CYS A 485 -52.20 12.91 -19.87
C CYS A 485 -52.93 13.76 -20.94
N PRO A 486 -53.36 13.20 -22.09
CA PRO A 486 -54.00 13.98 -23.17
C PRO A 486 -55.44 14.42 -22.89
N ASN A 487 -56.11 13.85 -21.88
CA ASN A 487 -57.54 14.06 -21.60
C ASN A 487 -57.77 14.39 -20.12
N ILE A 488 -57.46 15.61 -19.70
CA ILE A 488 -57.89 16.12 -18.39
C ILE A 488 -59.37 16.51 -18.52
N PRO A 489 -60.32 15.90 -17.77
CA PRO A 489 -61.72 16.31 -17.79
C PRO A 489 -61.87 17.79 -17.43
N SER A 490 -62.70 18.52 -18.18
CA SER A 490 -62.93 19.97 -18.01
C SER A 490 -63.54 20.38 -16.66
N SER A 491 -63.96 19.41 -15.84
CA SER A 491 -64.35 19.61 -14.44
C SER A 491 -63.60 18.62 -13.54
N LEU A 492 -62.39 18.96 -13.12
CA LEU A 492 -61.67 18.20 -12.10
C LEU A 492 -62.43 18.31 -10.76
N ILE A 493 -62.62 17.18 -10.08
CA ILE A 493 -63.27 17.12 -8.74
C ILE A 493 -62.49 17.96 -7.72
N PHE A 494 -61.16 17.99 -7.84
CA PHE A 494 -60.28 18.84 -7.06
C PHE A 494 -59.63 19.92 -7.93
N GLN A 495 -59.74 21.18 -7.52
CA GLN A 495 -59.16 22.30 -8.26
C GLN A 495 -57.69 22.49 -7.88
N ARG A 496 -56.79 22.47 -8.88
CA ARG A 496 -55.36 22.77 -8.69
C ARG A 496 -55.14 24.25 -8.40
N SER A 497 -54.35 24.56 -7.38
CA SER A 497 -53.87 25.90 -7.09
C SER A 497 -52.71 26.28 -8.02
N THR A 498 -52.78 27.40 -8.73
CA THR A 498 -51.71 27.85 -9.65
C THR A 498 -50.61 28.66 -8.98
N LYS A 499 -50.81 29.03 -7.71
CA LYS A 499 -49.94 29.93 -6.95
C LYS A 499 -49.36 29.28 -5.69
N GLU A 500 -49.79 28.07 -5.36
CA GLU A 500 -49.31 27.32 -4.20
C GLU A 500 -48.50 26.12 -4.67
N THR A 501 -47.33 25.93 -4.07
CA THR A 501 -46.41 24.86 -4.41
C THR A 501 -45.88 24.19 -3.16
N PHE A 502 -45.54 22.92 -3.28
CA PHE A 502 -44.98 22.15 -2.18
C PHE A 502 -43.86 21.27 -2.70
N SER A 503 -42.70 21.31 -2.04
CA SER A 503 -41.51 20.59 -2.47
C SER A 503 -41.12 19.55 -1.43
N VAL A 504 -40.86 18.33 -1.89
CA VAL A 504 -40.28 17.24 -1.09
C VAL A 504 -39.06 16.69 -1.79
N SER A 505 -38.07 16.22 -1.03
CA SER A 505 -36.90 15.53 -1.58
C SER A 505 -36.92 14.07 -1.17
N THR A 506 -36.55 13.16 -2.07
CA THR A 506 -36.49 11.73 -1.79
C THR A 506 -35.08 11.17 -1.96
N GLN A 507 -34.72 10.22 -1.11
CA GLN A 507 -33.48 9.48 -1.21
C GLN A 507 -33.72 7.99 -0.92
N LEU A 508 -33.57 7.15 -1.94
CA LEU A 508 -33.77 5.71 -1.85
C LEU A 508 -32.44 4.98 -1.64
N SER A 509 -32.32 4.31 -0.50
CA SER A 509 -31.23 3.38 -0.21
C SER A 509 -31.75 1.94 -0.29
N SER A 510 -31.91 1.42 -1.51
CA SER A 510 -32.42 0.06 -1.76
C SER A 510 -31.45 -0.82 -2.55
N THR A 511 -31.25 -2.06 -2.08
CA THR A 511 -30.55 -3.13 -2.82
C THR A 511 -31.53 -4.04 -3.56
N LYS A 512 -32.83 -3.72 -3.55
CA LYS A 512 -33.88 -4.52 -4.21
C LYS A 512 -34.76 -3.75 -5.19
N LEU A 513 -34.85 -2.43 -5.04
CA LEU A 513 -35.63 -1.56 -5.91
C LEU A 513 -34.71 -0.60 -6.65
N THR A 514 -34.76 -0.62 -7.98
CA THR A 514 -33.95 0.25 -8.84
C THR A 514 -34.76 1.40 -9.43
N GLN A 515 -34.09 2.54 -9.63
CA GLN A 515 -34.61 3.71 -10.33
C GLN A 515 -34.29 3.66 -11.84
N ASN A 516 -33.47 2.70 -12.28
CA ASN A 516 -33.07 2.56 -13.68
C ASN A 516 -33.94 1.55 -14.43
N VAL A 517 -34.54 2.03 -15.52
CA VAL A 517 -35.46 1.26 -16.36
C VAL A 517 -34.75 0.07 -17.03
N ASP A 518 -33.53 0.26 -17.53
CA ASP A 518 -32.79 -0.80 -18.24
C ASP A 518 -32.35 -1.91 -17.28
N LEU A 519 -31.91 -1.54 -16.07
CA LEU A 519 -31.57 -2.52 -15.03
C LEU A 519 -32.80 -3.30 -14.56
N LEU A 520 -33.94 -2.62 -14.36
CA LEU A 520 -35.18 -3.29 -14.00
C LEU A 520 -35.64 -4.27 -15.09
N ALA A 521 -35.51 -3.89 -16.36
CA ALA A 521 -35.83 -4.74 -17.49
C ALA A 521 -34.93 -5.99 -17.53
N LEU A 522 -33.65 -5.87 -17.18
CA LEU A 522 -32.73 -7.01 -17.04
C LEU A 522 -33.17 -7.94 -15.91
N LEU A 523 -33.42 -7.41 -14.71
CA LEU A 523 -33.84 -8.23 -13.57
C LEU A 523 -35.19 -8.92 -13.80
N LYS A 524 -36.07 -8.33 -14.61
CA LYS A 524 -37.37 -8.88 -15.02
C LYS A 524 -37.37 -9.44 -16.45
N TRP A 525 -36.22 -9.87 -16.96
CA TRP A 525 -36.07 -10.27 -18.37
C TRP A 525 -37.06 -11.37 -18.81
N LYS A 526 -37.45 -12.27 -17.91
CA LYS A 526 -38.46 -13.32 -18.17
C LYS A 526 -39.84 -12.78 -18.57
N ALA A 527 -40.17 -11.54 -18.16
CA ALA A 527 -41.42 -10.89 -18.57
C ALA A 527 -41.35 -10.35 -20.01
N TYR A 528 -40.16 -10.16 -20.56
CA TYR A 528 -39.92 -9.57 -21.88
C TYR A 528 -38.80 -10.31 -22.65
N PRO A 529 -38.95 -11.61 -22.96
CA PRO A 529 -37.89 -12.45 -23.53
C PRO A 529 -37.40 -11.97 -24.92
N ASP A 530 -38.26 -11.31 -25.68
CA ASP A 530 -37.94 -10.80 -27.02
C ASP A 530 -36.98 -9.60 -26.99
N ARG A 531 -36.90 -8.87 -25.87
CA ARG A 531 -36.09 -7.65 -25.73
C ARG A 531 -34.72 -7.87 -25.07
N VAL A 532 -34.39 -9.12 -24.69
CA VAL A 532 -33.18 -9.45 -23.92
C VAL A 532 -31.90 -8.99 -24.62
N MET A 533 -31.81 -9.13 -25.95
CA MET A 533 -30.64 -8.70 -26.72
C MET A 533 -30.40 -7.19 -26.59
N ASP A 534 -31.47 -6.39 -26.71
CA ASP A 534 -31.42 -4.94 -26.58
C ASP A 534 -31.12 -4.50 -25.15
N ILE A 535 -31.63 -5.23 -24.15
CA ILE A 535 -31.39 -4.97 -22.72
C ILE A 535 -29.91 -5.21 -22.38
N LEU A 536 -29.34 -6.35 -22.80
CA LEU A 536 -27.91 -6.65 -22.59
C LEU A 536 -27.02 -5.62 -23.30
N GLY A 537 -27.41 -5.17 -24.49
CA GLY A 537 -26.71 -4.10 -25.21
C GLY A 537 -26.71 -2.77 -24.44
N ARG A 538 -27.84 -2.44 -23.79
CA ARG A 538 -28.04 -1.21 -22.99
C ARG A 538 -27.39 -1.24 -21.62
N LEU A 539 -27.20 -2.41 -21.00
CA LEU A 539 -26.55 -2.55 -19.69
C LEU A 539 -25.18 -1.84 -19.61
N ARG A 540 -24.44 -1.78 -20.72
CA ARG A 540 -23.15 -1.08 -20.81
C ARG A 540 -23.22 0.44 -20.65
N HIS A 541 -24.40 1.03 -20.72
CA HIS A 541 -24.64 2.46 -20.53
C HIS A 541 -25.19 2.78 -19.13
N VAL A 542 -25.45 1.76 -18.31
CA VAL A 542 -25.94 1.94 -16.94
C VAL A 542 -24.83 2.50 -16.06
N SER A 543 -25.19 3.38 -15.13
CA SER A 543 -24.24 3.99 -14.22
C SER A 543 -23.55 2.95 -13.33
N GLY A 544 -22.24 3.10 -13.14
CA GLY A 544 -21.47 2.17 -12.30
C GLY A 544 -21.96 2.10 -10.86
N GLU A 545 -22.52 3.20 -10.34
CA GLU A 545 -23.09 3.27 -8.98
C GLU A 545 -24.34 2.39 -8.82
N GLU A 546 -25.13 2.19 -9.88
CA GLU A 546 -26.25 1.26 -9.85
C GLU A 546 -25.79 -0.18 -10.02
N ILE A 547 -24.79 -0.43 -10.87
CA ILE A 547 -24.24 -1.77 -11.06
C ILE A 547 -23.69 -2.34 -9.75
N VAL A 548 -22.92 -1.56 -8.99
CA VAL A 548 -22.35 -2.04 -7.71
C VAL A 548 -23.41 -2.30 -6.64
N LYS A 549 -24.55 -1.59 -6.65
CA LYS A 549 -25.67 -1.82 -5.72
C LYS A 549 -26.36 -3.16 -5.95
N PHE A 550 -26.47 -3.57 -7.21
CA PHE A 550 -27.17 -4.79 -7.65
C PHE A 550 -26.21 -5.86 -8.19
N LEU A 551 -24.92 -5.78 -7.86
CA LEU A 551 -23.87 -6.60 -8.48
C LEU A 551 -24.20 -8.10 -8.46
N GLN A 552 -24.61 -8.60 -7.30
CA GLN A 552 -25.00 -10.01 -7.13
C GLN A 552 -26.20 -10.36 -8.02
N ASP A 553 -27.31 -9.61 -7.91
CA ASP A 553 -28.55 -9.88 -8.64
C ASP A 553 -28.33 -9.78 -10.18
N ILE A 554 -27.47 -8.87 -10.64
CA ILE A 554 -27.07 -8.73 -12.05
C ILE A 554 -26.29 -9.97 -12.51
N LEU A 555 -25.25 -10.37 -11.76
CA LEU A 555 -24.41 -11.53 -12.14
C LEU A 555 -25.24 -12.81 -12.16
N ASP A 556 -26.07 -13.05 -11.14
CA ASP A 556 -26.98 -14.20 -11.10
C ASP A 556 -27.92 -14.19 -12.32
N THR A 557 -28.49 -13.03 -12.66
CA THR A 557 -29.35 -12.89 -13.84
C THR A 557 -28.60 -13.18 -15.14
N LEU A 558 -27.37 -12.69 -15.29
CA LEU A 558 -26.54 -12.90 -16.47
C LEU A 558 -26.23 -14.39 -16.68
N PHE A 559 -25.88 -15.12 -15.63
CA PHE A 559 -25.61 -16.56 -15.74
C PHE A 559 -26.88 -17.39 -15.94
N VAL A 560 -28.02 -16.97 -15.37
CA VAL A 560 -29.31 -17.61 -15.67
C VAL A 560 -29.73 -17.40 -17.14
N VAL A 561 -29.47 -16.21 -17.71
CA VAL A 561 -29.70 -15.94 -19.14
C VAL A 561 -28.75 -16.77 -20.02
N LEU A 562 -27.51 -16.97 -19.56
CA LEU A 562 -26.53 -17.82 -20.24
C LEU A 562 -27.00 -19.29 -20.32
N ASP A 563 -27.53 -19.81 -19.21
CA ASP A 563 -28.00 -21.20 -19.11
C ASP A 563 -29.28 -21.45 -19.93
N ASP A 564 -30.09 -20.41 -20.20
CA ASP A 564 -31.33 -20.52 -20.99
C ASP A 564 -31.07 -20.75 -22.47
N ASN A 565 -30.17 -19.96 -23.09
CA ASN A 565 -29.77 -20.13 -24.48
C ASN A 565 -28.35 -19.60 -24.74
N THR A 566 -27.38 -20.49 -24.65
CA THR A 566 -25.96 -20.20 -24.85
C THR A 566 -25.65 -19.67 -26.25
N GLU A 567 -26.28 -20.21 -27.30
CA GLU A 567 -26.02 -19.81 -28.69
C GLU A 567 -26.48 -18.38 -28.98
N LYS A 568 -27.65 -17.99 -28.48
CA LYS A 568 -28.24 -16.68 -28.74
C LYS A 568 -27.66 -15.58 -27.86
N TYR A 569 -27.46 -15.86 -26.57
CA TYR A 569 -27.11 -14.83 -25.58
C TYR A 569 -25.63 -14.87 -25.14
N GLY A 570 -24.89 -15.95 -25.40
CA GLY A 570 -23.55 -16.19 -24.85
C GLY A 570 -22.56 -15.05 -25.06
N LEU A 571 -22.44 -14.53 -26.29
CA LEU A 571 -21.52 -13.44 -26.61
C LEU A 571 -21.88 -12.12 -25.90
N LEU A 572 -23.17 -11.81 -25.78
CA LEU A 572 -23.61 -10.57 -25.13
C LEU A 572 -23.41 -10.65 -23.61
N VAL A 573 -23.72 -11.79 -22.99
CA VAL A 573 -23.46 -12.03 -21.58
C VAL A 573 -21.97 -11.92 -21.28
N PHE A 574 -21.11 -12.49 -22.14
CA PHE A 574 -19.66 -12.36 -22.02
C PHE A 574 -19.21 -10.88 -22.08
N GLN A 575 -19.73 -10.11 -23.03
CA GLN A 575 -19.43 -8.66 -23.14
C GLN A 575 -19.89 -7.88 -21.91
N SER A 576 -21.07 -8.19 -21.37
CA SER A 576 -21.58 -7.58 -20.14
C SER A 576 -20.71 -7.94 -18.92
N LEU A 577 -20.24 -9.19 -18.82
CA LEU A 577 -19.35 -9.63 -17.75
C LEU A 577 -18.01 -8.90 -17.80
N VAL A 578 -17.39 -8.78 -18.98
CA VAL A 578 -16.14 -8.04 -19.19
C VAL A 578 -16.30 -6.57 -18.79
N PHE A 579 -17.42 -5.94 -19.17
CA PHE A 579 -17.72 -4.56 -18.78
C PHE A 579 -17.81 -4.39 -17.26
N ILE A 580 -18.53 -5.27 -16.55
CA ILE A 580 -18.65 -5.22 -15.09
C ILE A 580 -17.28 -5.43 -14.42
N ILE A 581 -16.47 -6.38 -14.90
CA ILE A 581 -15.14 -6.62 -14.35
C ILE A 581 -14.25 -5.39 -14.51
N ASN A 582 -14.22 -4.76 -15.69
CA ASN A 582 -13.40 -3.56 -15.91
C ASN A 582 -13.91 -2.34 -15.14
N LEU A 583 -15.22 -2.23 -14.91
CA LEU A 583 -15.78 -1.21 -14.00
C LEU A 583 -15.22 -1.35 -12.58
N LEU A 584 -15.15 -2.57 -12.04
CA LEU A 584 -14.60 -2.84 -10.70
C LEU A 584 -13.08 -2.70 -10.61
N ARG A 585 -12.39 -2.57 -11.76
CA ARG A 585 -10.96 -2.27 -11.79
C ARG A 585 -10.66 -0.79 -11.63
N ASP A 586 -11.62 0.09 -11.91
CA ASP A 586 -11.48 1.53 -11.70
C ASP A 586 -11.25 1.84 -10.21
N SER A 587 -10.33 2.78 -9.96
CA SER A 587 -10.06 3.41 -8.66
C SER A 587 -11.32 3.77 -7.88
N LYS A 588 -12.40 4.23 -8.56
CA LYS A 588 -13.66 4.60 -7.90
C LYS A 588 -14.36 3.42 -7.23
N TYR A 589 -14.22 2.21 -7.79
CA TYR A 589 -14.95 1.01 -7.36
C TYR A 589 -14.02 -0.09 -6.82
N PHE A 590 -12.73 0.21 -6.61
CA PHE A 590 -11.73 -0.76 -6.17
C PHE A 590 -12.12 -1.53 -4.90
N HIS A 591 -12.83 -0.88 -3.96
CA HIS A 591 -13.30 -1.50 -2.71
C HIS A 591 -14.34 -2.61 -2.90
N PHE A 592 -14.93 -2.76 -4.10
CA PHE A 592 -15.86 -3.83 -4.44
C PHE A 592 -15.18 -5.10 -5.00
N ARG A 593 -13.84 -5.12 -5.15
CA ARG A 593 -13.12 -6.34 -5.54
C ARG A 593 -13.30 -7.51 -4.55
N PRO A 594 -13.17 -7.31 -3.22
CA PRO A 594 -13.47 -8.37 -2.25
C PRO A 594 -14.93 -8.87 -2.31
N VAL A 595 -15.87 -8.01 -2.73
CA VAL A 595 -17.29 -8.38 -2.93
C VAL A 595 -17.41 -9.36 -4.09
N MET A 596 -16.74 -9.07 -5.21
CA MET A 596 -16.67 -9.98 -6.36
C MET A 596 -16.01 -11.31 -6.01
N ASP A 597 -14.88 -11.29 -5.30
CA ASP A 597 -14.20 -12.52 -4.86
C ASP A 597 -15.10 -13.37 -3.93
N THR A 598 -15.81 -12.71 -2.99
CA THR A 598 -16.76 -13.39 -2.09
C THR A 598 -17.95 -13.97 -2.86
N TYR A 599 -18.47 -13.25 -3.86
CA TYR A 599 -19.55 -13.75 -4.72
C TYR A 599 -19.11 -15.01 -5.48
N ILE A 600 -17.95 -14.97 -6.14
CA ILE A 600 -17.41 -16.12 -6.88
C ILE A 600 -17.24 -17.33 -5.95
N GLN A 601 -16.66 -17.14 -4.77
CA GLN A 601 -16.38 -18.24 -3.85
C GLN A 601 -17.63 -18.84 -3.19
N LYS A 602 -18.62 -18.02 -2.81
CA LYS A 602 -19.73 -18.44 -1.94
C LYS A 602 -21.12 -18.45 -2.58
N HIS A 603 -21.38 -17.60 -3.57
CA HIS A 603 -22.75 -17.38 -4.10
C HIS A 603 -22.92 -17.84 -5.55
N PHE A 604 -21.86 -17.82 -6.34
CA PHE A 604 -21.91 -18.23 -7.74
C PHE A 604 -22.33 -19.71 -7.89
N ALA A 605 -23.33 -19.95 -8.74
CA ALA A 605 -23.96 -21.27 -8.92
C ALA A 605 -23.93 -21.80 -10.37
N GLY A 606 -23.27 -21.10 -11.30
CA GLY A 606 -23.24 -21.49 -12.72
C GLY A 606 -22.26 -22.62 -13.01
N ALA A 607 -22.71 -23.88 -12.93
CA ALA A 607 -21.84 -25.05 -13.13
C ALA A 607 -21.44 -25.31 -14.60
N LEU A 608 -22.24 -24.89 -15.58
CA LEU A 608 -21.95 -25.11 -17.02
C LEU A 608 -21.33 -23.89 -17.72
N ALA A 609 -21.24 -22.76 -17.01
CA ALA A 609 -20.75 -21.50 -17.56
C ALA A 609 -19.31 -21.59 -18.12
N TYR A 610 -18.44 -22.44 -17.55
CA TYR A 610 -17.06 -22.58 -18.00
C TYR A 610 -16.94 -22.93 -19.50
N LYS A 611 -17.86 -23.77 -20.04
CA LYS A 611 -17.81 -24.20 -21.46
C LYS A 611 -17.95 -22.99 -22.38
N GLU A 612 -18.95 -22.15 -22.10
CA GLU A 612 -19.26 -20.99 -22.92
C GLU A 612 -18.27 -19.84 -22.72
N LEU A 613 -17.75 -19.66 -21.49
CA LEU A 613 -16.71 -18.67 -21.21
C LEU A 613 -15.38 -19.01 -21.92
N ILE A 614 -14.96 -20.28 -21.93
CA ILE A 614 -13.77 -20.73 -22.67
C ILE A 614 -14.00 -20.57 -24.18
N ARG A 615 -15.18 -20.96 -24.69
CA ARG A 615 -15.54 -20.81 -26.11
C ARG A 615 -15.49 -19.35 -26.55
N CYS A 616 -16.07 -18.44 -25.76
CA CYS A 616 -16.02 -17.00 -26.02
C CYS A 616 -14.58 -16.48 -26.00
N LEU A 617 -13.78 -16.81 -24.99
CA LEU A 617 -12.38 -16.39 -24.91
C LEU A 617 -11.57 -16.86 -26.13
N LYS A 618 -11.72 -18.13 -26.51
CA LYS A 618 -11.07 -18.70 -27.70
C LYS A 618 -11.47 -17.94 -28.96
N TRP A 619 -12.77 -17.68 -29.14
CA TRP A 619 -13.28 -16.90 -30.27
C TRP A 619 -12.69 -15.48 -30.33
N TYR A 620 -12.54 -14.81 -29.19
CA TYR A 620 -11.89 -13.50 -29.10
C TYR A 620 -10.40 -13.55 -29.47
N MET A 621 -9.70 -14.64 -29.13
CA MET A 621 -8.29 -14.86 -29.50
C MET A 621 -8.12 -15.19 -30.98
N ASP A 622 -8.92 -16.10 -31.52
CA ASP A 622 -8.83 -16.48 -32.93
C ASP A 622 -9.12 -15.28 -33.85
N ARG A 623 -10.06 -14.42 -33.46
CA ARG A 623 -10.42 -13.19 -34.20
C ARG A 623 -9.47 -12.02 -33.99
N SER A 624 -8.53 -12.07 -33.04
CA SER A 624 -7.61 -10.95 -32.85
C SER A 624 -6.69 -10.75 -34.07
N ALA A 625 -6.50 -11.77 -34.90
CA ALA A 625 -5.79 -11.70 -36.17
C ALA A 625 -6.56 -10.88 -37.24
N GLU A 626 -7.88 -10.74 -37.14
CA GLU A 626 -8.71 -10.03 -38.12
C GLU A 626 -8.67 -8.49 -37.97
N LEU A 627 -8.06 -7.96 -36.90
CA LEU A 627 -7.96 -6.52 -36.59
C LEU A 627 -9.32 -5.78 -36.45
N VAL A 628 -10.44 -6.49 -36.36
CA VAL A 628 -11.78 -5.92 -36.19
C VAL A 628 -12.19 -5.90 -34.72
N ARG A 629 -12.72 -4.76 -34.23
CA ARG A 629 -13.23 -4.58 -32.84
C ARG A 629 -12.21 -4.90 -31.73
N GLN A 630 -10.95 -4.51 -31.95
CA GLN A 630 -9.83 -4.75 -31.02
C GLN A 630 -10.06 -4.19 -29.61
N ASP A 631 -10.79 -3.09 -29.45
CA ASP A 631 -11.08 -2.51 -28.13
C ASP A 631 -11.78 -3.52 -27.21
N HIS A 632 -12.79 -4.25 -27.71
CA HIS A 632 -13.47 -5.26 -26.90
C HIS A 632 -12.56 -6.45 -26.55
N ILE A 633 -11.61 -6.79 -27.43
CA ILE A 633 -10.63 -7.84 -27.18
C ILE A 633 -9.67 -7.40 -26.07
N GLN A 634 -9.17 -6.16 -26.13
CA GLN A 634 -8.30 -5.59 -25.11
C GLN A 634 -9.00 -5.52 -23.74
N GLU A 635 -10.27 -5.10 -23.72
CA GLU A 635 -11.09 -5.09 -22.50
C GLU A 635 -11.27 -6.51 -21.92
N ALA A 636 -11.49 -7.53 -22.76
CA ALA A 636 -11.57 -8.91 -22.30
C ALA A 636 -10.23 -9.41 -21.74
N MET A 637 -9.09 -9.05 -22.36
CA MET A 637 -7.76 -9.43 -21.87
C MET A 637 -7.45 -8.77 -20.53
N ARG A 638 -7.89 -7.52 -20.35
CA ARG A 638 -7.84 -6.81 -19.08
C ARG A 638 -8.66 -7.51 -17.98
N ALA A 639 -9.77 -8.15 -18.33
CA ALA A 639 -10.64 -8.86 -17.39
C ALA A 639 -10.21 -10.32 -17.11
N LEU A 640 -9.09 -10.79 -17.69
CA LEU A 640 -8.71 -12.21 -17.73
C LEU A 640 -8.62 -12.88 -16.35
N GLU A 641 -8.13 -12.17 -15.33
CA GLU A 641 -8.04 -12.67 -13.94
C GLU A 641 -9.41 -13.16 -13.43
N TYR A 642 -10.43 -12.30 -13.44
CA TYR A 642 -11.76 -12.65 -12.95
C TYR A 642 -12.48 -13.64 -13.89
N LEU A 643 -12.23 -13.57 -15.20
CA LEU A 643 -12.78 -14.55 -16.14
C LEU A 643 -12.27 -15.97 -15.81
N PHE A 644 -10.97 -16.13 -15.51
CA PHE A 644 -10.42 -17.42 -15.06
C PHE A 644 -10.95 -17.83 -13.69
N LYS A 645 -11.13 -16.89 -12.74
CA LYS A 645 -11.79 -17.20 -11.46
C LYS A 645 -13.20 -17.79 -11.66
N PHE A 646 -14.01 -17.22 -12.57
CA PHE A 646 -15.32 -17.79 -12.92
C PHE A 646 -15.22 -19.16 -13.61
N ILE A 647 -14.30 -19.33 -14.56
CA ILE A 647 -14.10 -20.60 -15.28
C ILE A 647 -13.71 -21.72 -14.31
N VAL A 648 -12.71 -21.47 -13.45
CA VAL A 648 -12.22 -22.46 -12.47
C VAL A 648 -13.30 -22.78 -11.45
N GLN A 649 -13.96 -21.76 -10.89
CA GLN A 649 -15.03 -21.99 -9.92
C GLN A 649 -16.21 -22.75 -10.52
N SER A 650 -16.63 -22.41 -11.75
CA SER A 650 -17.68 -23.12 -12.49
C SER A 650 -17.32 -24.59 -12.68
N ARG A 651 -16.07 -24.89 -13.04
CA ARG A 651 -15.56 -26.26 -13.17
C ARG A 651 -15.49 -27.00 -11.83
N ILE A 652 -15.08 -26.36 -10.74
CA ILE A 652 -15.09 -26.95 -9.40
C ILE A 652 -16.52 -27.35 -9.01
N LEU A 653 -17.51 -26.48 -9.25
CA LEU A 653 -18.93 -26.78 -9.01
C LEU A 653 -19.43 -27.95 -9.85
N TYR A 654 -19.10 -27.98 -11.15
CA TYR A 654 -19.47 -29.08 -12.02
C TYR A 654 -18.82 -30.41 -11.60
N SER A 655 -17.54 -30.40 -11.23
CA SER A 655 -16.81 -31.58 -10.76
C SER A 655 -17.40 -32.14 -9.47
N ARG A 656 -17.79 -31.26 -8.52
CA ARG A 656 -18.50 -31.67 -7.30
C ARG A 656 -19.86 -32.32 -7.58
N ALA A 657 -20.60 -31.81 -8.57
CA ALA A 657 -21.91 -32.35 -8.93
C ALA A 657 -21.82 -33.67 -9.72
N THR A 658 -20.75 -33.88 -10.49
CA THR A 658 -20.61 -35.01 -11.43
C THR A 658 -19.53 -36.02 -11.05
N CYS A 659 -18.91 -35.88 -9.88
CA CYS A 659 -17.77 -36.70 -9.43
C CYS A 659 -16.59 -36.74 -10.43
N GLY A 660 -16.28 -35.59 -11.05
CA GLY A 660 -15.10 -35.44 -11.91
C GLY A 660 -15.28 -35.83 -13.39
N MET A 661 -16.50 -36.06 -13.86
CA MET A 661 -16.74 -36.31 -15.30
C MET A 661 -16.23 -35.16 -16.20
N GLU A 662 -15.90 -35.51 -17.44
CA GLU A 662 -15.41 -34.59 -18.51
C GLU A 662 -14.11 -33.82 -18.18
N GLU A 663 -13.23 -34.37 -17.32
CA GLU A 663 -11.97 -33.68 -17.00
C GLU A 663 -11.04 -33.53 -18.20
N GLU A 664 -10.90 -34.58 -19.01
CA GLU A 664 -10.05 -34.55 -20.21
C GLU A 664 -10.53 -33.51 -21.24
N GLN A 665 -11.85 -33.38 -21.42
CA GLN A 665 -12.44 -32.38 -22.34
C GLN A 665 -12.16 -30.96 -21.86
N PHE A 666 -12.26 -30.71 -20.55
CA PHE A 666 -11.90 -29.42 -19.96
C PHE A 666 -10.41 -29.11 -20.16
N ARG A 667 -9.52 -30.07 -19.85
CA ARG A 667 -8.07 -29.92 -20.03
C ARG A 667 -7.72 -29.65 -21.50
N SER A 668 -8.33 -30.36 -22.44
CA SER A 668 -8.19 -30.13 -23.88
C SER A 668 -8.68 -28.74 -24.29
N SER A 669 -9.83 -28.29 -23.79
CA SER A 669 -10.37 -26.95 -24.09
C SER A 669 -9.45 -25.82 -23.60
N ILE A 670 -8.83 -25.99 -22.42
CA ILE A 670 -7.83 -25.04 -21.91
C ILE A 670 -6.56 -25.10 -22.77
N GLN A 671 -6.05 -26.28 -23.12
CA GLN A 671 -4.89 -26.42 -23.99
C GLN A 671 -5.11 -25.72 -25.35
N GLU A 672 -6.27 -25.90 -25.97
CA GLU A 672 -6.65 -25.21 -27.20
C GLU A 672 -6.69 -23.69 -27.03
N LEU A 673 -7.25 -23.18 -25.92
CA LEU A 673 -7.23 -21.75 -25.62
C LEU A 673 -5.80 -21.22 -25.51
N PHE A 674 -4.90 -21.95 -24.86
CA PHE A 674 -3.49 -21.59 -24.76
C PHE A 674 -2.77 -21.65 -26.12
N GLN A 675 -3.16 -22.55 -27.02
CA GLN A 675 -2.67 -22.56 -28.40
C GLN A 675 -3.11 -21.29 -29.14
N SER A 676 -4.38 -20.87 -29.00
CA SER A 676 -4.86 -19.59 -29.56
C SER A 676 -4.10 -18.39 -28.98
N ILE A 677 -3.89 -18.34 -27.66
CA ILE A 677 -3.07 -17.29 -26.99
C ILE A 677 -1.65 -17.24 -27.57
N ARG A 678 -1.00 -18.40 -27.73
CA ARG A 678 0.35 -18.51 -28.31
C ARG A 678 0.38 -18.03 -29.76
N PHE A 679 -0.64 -18.39 -30.54
CA PHE A 679 -0.78 -17.91 -31.91
C PHE A 679 -0.85 -16.38 -31.96
N VAL A 680 -1.69 -15.74 -31.14
CA VAL A 680 -1.79 -14.27 -31.08
C VAL A 680 -0.46 -13.61 -30.70
N LEU A 681 0.30 -14.18 -29.76
CA LEU A 681 1.61 -13.68 -29.36
C LEU A 681 2.70 -13.89 -30.42
N SER A 682 2.54 -14.88 -31.30
CA SER A 682 3.45 -15.17 -32.41
C SER A 682 3.25 -14.25 -33.63
N LEU A 683 2.11 -13.57 -33.72
CA LEU A 683 1.80 -12.66 -34.82
C LEU A 683 2.81 -11.51 -34.87
N ASP A 684 3.22 -11.12 -36.09
CA ASP A 684 4.19 -10.05 -36.29
C ASP A 684 3.60 -8.70 -35.86
N SER A 685 4.15 -8.16 -34.77
CA SER A 685 3.78 -6.87 -34.20
C SER A 685 4.01 -5.67 -35.14
N ARG A 686 4.76 -5.85 -36.24
CA ARG A 686 4.95 -4.79 -37.25
C ARG A 686 3.71 -4.55 -38.12
N SER A 687 2.73 -5.46 -38.07
CA SER A 687 1.53 -5.38 -38.92
C SER A 687 0.51 -4.33 -38.46
N SER A 688 0.44 -3.99 -37.17
CA SER A 688 -0.51 -3.01 -36.63
C SER A 688 -0.20 -2.62 -35.18
N GLU A 689 -0.27 -1.32 -34.86
CA GLU A 689 -0.17 -0.81 -33.48
C GLU A 689 -1.30 -1.34 -32.58
N THR A 690 -2.47 -1.63 -33.13
CA THR A 690 -3.62 -2.15 -32.36
C THR A 690 -3.37 -3.56 -31.85
N LEU A 691 -2.64 -4.38 -32.62
CA LEU A 691 -2.22 -5.72 -32.22
C LEU A 691 -1.22 -5.67 -31.05
N ILE A 692 -0.31 -4.70 -31.07
CA ILE A 692 0.65 -4.46 -29.97
C ILE A 692 -0.10 -4.20 -28.66
N PHE A 693 -1.12 -3.35 -28.67
CA PHE A 693 -1.91 -3.08 -27.46
C PHE A 693 -2.65 -4.31 -26.94
N THR A 694 -3.17 -5.17 -27.83
CA THR A 694 -3.84 -6.43 -27.46
C THR A 694 -2.85 -7.45 -26.88
N GLN A 695 -1.69 -7.63 -27.50
CA GLN A 695 -0.60 -8.47 -26.98
C GLN A 695 -0.13 -7.95 -25.61
N ALA A 696 0.03 -6.65 -25.45
CA ALA A 696 0.42 -6.03 -24.18
C ALA A 696 -0.63 -6.21 -23.07
N ALA A 697 -1.93 -6.07 -23.39
CA ALA A 697 -3.01 -6.26 -22.42
C ALA A 697 -3.08 -7.71 -21.92
N LEU A 698 -2.87 -8.68 -22.83
CA LEU A 698 -2.79 -10.10 -22.51
C LEU A 698 -1.62 -10.39 -21.58
N LEU A 699 -0.42 -9.89 -21.89
CA LEU A 699 0.79 -10.15 -21.08
C LEU A 699 0.76 -9.52 -19.69
N ASN A 700 0.14 -8.34 -19.55
CA ASN A 700 -0.03 -7.73 -18.24
C ASN A 700 -1.00 -8.49 -17.33
N SER A 701 -1.98 -9.17 -17.92
CA SER A 701 -3.06 -9.84 -17.18
C SER A 701 -2.81 -11.33 -17.02
N PHE A 702 -1.97 -11.93 -17.87
CA PHE A 702 -1.67 -13.35 -17.90
C PHE A 702 -1.14 -13.90 -16.57
N PRO A 703 -0.18 -13.26 -15.88
CA PRO A 703 0.31 -13.81 -14.62
C PRO A 703 -0.71 -13.84 -13.49
N ALA A 704 -1.81 -13.09 -13.62
CA ALA A 704 -2.88 -13.07 -12.63
C ALA A 704 -3.69 -14.38 -12.60
N ILE A 705 -3.51 -15.29 -13.57
CA ILE A 705 -4.26 -16.54 -13.68
C ILE A 705 -3.53 -17.74 -13.07
N PHE A 706 -2.28 -17.57 -12.64
CA PHE A 706 -1.43 -18.70 -12.22
C PHE A 706 -1.99 -19.39 -10.98
N ASP A 707 -2.46 -18.63 -9.99
CA ASP A 707 -3.02 -19.18 -8.76
C ASP A 707 -4.34 -19.94 -9.01
N GLU A 708 -5.13 -19.49 -9.98
CA GLU A 708 -6.36 -20.13 -10.42
C GLU A 708 -6.07 -21.45 -11.16
N LEU A 709 -5.06 -21.46 -12.04
CA LEU A 709 -4.65 -22.69 -12.73
C LEU A 709 -4.04 -23.72 -11.79
N LEU A 710 -3.28 -23.29 -10.78
CA LEU A 710 -2.70 -24.17 -9.75
C LEU A 710 -3.75 -24.91 -8.90
N GLN A 711 -5.02 -24.49 -8.92
CA GLN A 711 -6.12 -25.23 -8.26
C GLN A 711 -6.53 -26.49 -9.02
N MET A 712 -6.21 -26.60 -10.31
CA MET A 712 -6.69 -27.69 -11.20
C MET A 712 -5.59 -28.41 -11.98
N PHE A 713 -4.43 -27.77 -12.16
CA PHE A 713 -3.28 -28.30 -12.89
C PHE A 713 -2.07 -28.45 -11.97
N THR A 714 -1.15 -29.33 -12.33
CA THR A 714 0.11 -29.51 -11.62
C THR A 714 1.04 -28.33 -11.84
N VAL A 715 1.99 -28.11 -10.93
CA VAL A 715 3.01 -27.05 -11.02
C VAL A 715 3.80 -27.15 -12.34
N GLN A 716 4.13 -28.37 -12.76
CA GLN A 716 4.83 -28.63 -14.02
C GLN A 716 4.00 -28.21 -15.25
N GLU A 717 2.72 -28.61 -15.33
CA GLU A 717 1.85 -28.23 -16.46
C GLU A 717 1.69 -26.71 -16.56
N VAL A 718 1.49 -26.02 -15.43
CA VAL A 718 1.39 -24.55 -15.41
C VAL A 718 2.70 -23.91 -15.87
N ALA A 719 3.84 -24.42 -15.41
CA ALA A 719 5.15 -23.95 -15.87
C ALA A 719 5.36 -24.18 -17.38
N GLU A 720 4.90 -25.30 -17.93
CA GLU A 720 4.96 -25.58 -19.37
C GLU A 720 4.04 -24.66 -20.19
N PHE A 721 2.86 -24.32 -19.66
CA PHE A 721 1.97 -23.33 -20.28
C PHE A 721 2.67 -21.98 -20.38
N VAL A 722 3.23 -21.49 -19.27
CA VAL A 722 3.97 -20.22 -19.19
C VAL A 722 5.20 -20.24 -20.09
N ARG A 723 6.01 -21.31 -20.06
CA ARG A 723 7.19 -21.50 -20.92
C ARG A 723 6.83 -21.33 -22.39
N GLY A 724 5.78 -22.01 -22.86
CA GLY A 724 5.38 -21.91 -24.26
C GLY A 724 4.75 -20.57 -24.62
N THR A 725 4.03 -19.91 -23.71
CA THR A 725 3.49 -18.55 -23.94
C THR A 725 4.62 -17.52 -24.07
N LEU A 726 5.62 -17.56 -23.19
CA LEU A 726 6.78 -16.67 -23.26
C LEU A 726 7.66 -16.97 -24.48
N GLY A 727 7.89 -18.25 -24.78
CA GLY A 727 8.69 -18.69 -25.92
C GLY A 727 8.05 -18.45 -27.30
N SER A 728 6.73 -18.22 -27.37
CA SER A 728 6.03 -17.95 -28.63
C SER A 728 6.23 -16.53 -29.15
N MET A 729 6.85 -15.65 -28.36
CA MET A 729 7.09 -14.27 -28.78
C MET A 729 8.29 -14.14 -29.72
N PRO A 730 8.22 -13.32 -30.78
CA PRO A 730 9.35 -13.08 -31.67
C PRO A 730 10.58 -12.52 -30.93
N SER A 731 11.76 -13.10 -31.20
CA SER A 731 13.05 -12.72 -30.63
C SER A 731 13.67 -11.44 -31.26
N THR A 732 13.01 -10.83 -32.26
CA THR A 732 13.62 -9.84 -33.16
C THR A 732 13.40 -8.36 -32.77
N VAL A 733 14.42 -7.78 -32.15
CA VAL A 733 15.16 -6.51 -32.40
C VAL A 733 14.43 -5.15 -32.64
N HIS A 734 13.22 -5.04 -33.18
CA HIS A 734 12.60 -3.72 -33.45
C HIS A 734 11.09 -3.69 -33.21
N ILE A 735 10.64 -4.20 -32.06
CA ILE A 735 9.30 -3.89 -31.57
C ILE A 735 9.45 -2.60 -30.76
N GLY A 736 8.56 -1.61 -30.93
CA GLY A 736 8.69 -0.30 -30.29
C GLY A 736 8.97 -0.41 -28.79
N GLN A 737 9.63 0.62 -28.22
CA GLN A 737 10.07 0.67 -26.81
C GLN A 737 8.99 0.22 -25.81
N SER A 738 7.70 0.41 -26.13
CA SER A 738 6.57 -0.01 -25.30
C SER A 738 6.38 -1.53 -25.16
N MET A 739 6.65 -2.35 -26.18
CA MET A 739 6.46 -3.81 -26.08
C MET A 739 7.59 -4.48 -25.31
N ASP A 740 8.83 -4.04 -25.51
CA ASP A 740 10.00 -4.55 -24.78
C ASP A 740 9.80 -4.32 -23.27
N VAL A 741 9.29 -3.16 -22.88
CA VAL A 741 8.90 -2.83 -21.51
C VAL A 741 7.79 -3.77 -21.00
N VAL A 742 6.71 -3.97 -21.75
CA VAL A 742 5.60 -4.83 -21.30
C VAL A 742 6.01 -6.30 -21.18
N LYS A 743 6.83 -6.80 -22.12
CA LYS A 743 7.42 -8.14 -22.05
C LYS A 743 8.23 -8.29 -20.77
N LEU A 744 9.18 -7.40 -20.52
CA LEU A 744 10.03 -7.45 -19.34
C LEU A 744 9.23 -7.23 -18.05
N GLN A 745 8.21 -6.37 -18.03
CA GLN A 745 7.33 -6.19 -16.87
C GLN A 745 6.48 -7.42 -16.58
N SER A 746 5.98 -8.12 -17.60
CA SER A 746 5.23 -9.38 -17.42
C SER A 746 6.10 -10.51 -16.85
N ILE A 747 7.36 -10.57 -17.29
CA ILE A 747 8.38 -11.48 -16.76
C ILE A 747 8.74 -11.09 -15.32
N ALA A 748 9.05 -9.81 -15.08
CA ALA A 748 9.48 -9.25 -13.82
C ALA A 748 8.45 -9.35 -12.71
N ARG A 749 7.32 -8.67 -12.89
CA ARG A 749 6.46 -8.27 -11.79
C ARG A 749 5.57 -9.41 -11.29
N ARG A 750 5.44 -10.50 -12.07
CA ARG A 750 4.47 -11.54 -11.75
C ARG A 750 4.79 -12.95 -12.25
N THR A 751 5.81 -13.19 -13.07
CA THR A 751 6.29 -14.58 -13.27
C THR A 751 7.29 -14.93 -12.19
N VAL A 752 8.35 -14.11 -12.05
CA VAL A 752 9.38 -14.30 -11.02
C VAL A 752 8.85 -14.02 -9.61
N ASP A 753 8.05 -12.97 -9.41
CA ASP A 753 7.46 -12.65 -8.10
C ASP A 753 6.24 -13.53 -7.72
N SER A 754 5.82 -14.50 -8.56
CA SER A 754 4.67 -15.36 -8.25
C SER A 754 5.02 -16.58 -7.40
N ARG A 755 3.99 -17.13 -6.76
CA ARG A 755 4.04 -18.43 -6.09
C ARG A 755 4.47 -19.57 -7.02
N LEU A 756 4.31 -19.43 -8.34
CA LEU A 756 4.80 -20.42 -9.27
C LEU A 756 6.32 -20.55 -9.20
N PHE A 757 7.07 -19.44 -9.06
CA PHE A 757 8.54 -19.44 -9.06
C PHE A 757 9.16 -19.84 -7.71
N SER A 758 8.35 -19.97 -6.65
CA SER A 758 8.83 -20.51 -5.36
C SER A 758 9.08 -22.02 -5.39
N PHE A 759 8.46 -22.75 -6.32
CA PHE A 759 8.67 -24.19 -6.48
C PHE A 759 9.94 -24.50 -7.28
N SER A 760 10.74 -25.48 -6.85
CA SER A 760 11.98 -25.86 -7.55
C SER A 760 11.73 -26.47 -8.94
N GLU A 761 10.66 -27.28 -9.09
CA GLU A 761 10.29 -27.94 -10.34
C GLU A 761 9.93 -26.94 -11.46
N SER A 762 9.24 -25.84 -11.13
CA SER A 762 8.90 -24.79 -12.09
C SER A 762 10.10 -23.92 -12.43
N ARG A 763 11.01 -23.62 -11.48
CA ARG A 763 12.22 -22.83 -11.73
C ARG A 763 13.11 -23.48 -12.78
N ARG A 764 13.30 -24.79 -12.74
CA ARG A 764 14.05 -25.55 -13.75
C ARG A 764 13.50 -25.36 -15.18
N ILE A 765 12.19 -25.20 -15.32
CA ILE A 765 11.52 -25.05 -16.62
C ILE A 765 11.51 -23.58 -17.08
N LEU A 766 11.30 -22.64 -16.16
CA LEU A 766 11.07 -21.22 -16.45
C LEU A 766 12.36 -20.40 -16.50
N LEU A 767 13.34 -20.71 -15.65
CA LEU A 767 14.58 -19.94 -15.52
C LEU A 767 15.33 -19.82 -16.86
N PRO A 768 15.51 -20.88 -17.68
CA PRO A 768 16.19 -20.76 -18.97
C PRO A 768 15.53 -19.76 -19.93
N VAL A 769 14.19 -19.72 -19.97
CA VAL A 769 13.44 -18.79 -20.84
C VAL A 769 13.59 -17.35 -20.35
N VAL A 770 13.49 -17.14 -19.04
CA VAL A 770 13.66 -15.81 -18.43
C VAL A 770 15.09 -15.30 -18.66
N LEU A 771 16.10 -16.14 -18.42
CA LEU A 771 17.51 -15.79 -18.63
C LEU A 771 17.81 -15.48 -20.10
N HIS A 772 17.23 -16.21 -21.05
CA HIS A 772 17.39 -15.93 -22.47
C HIS A 772 16.91 -14.52 -22.85
N HIS A 773 15.73 -14.11 -22.37
CA HIS A 773 15.22 -12.76 -22.61
C HIS A 773 16.08 -11.68 -21.95
N ILE A 774 16.48 -11.87 -20.68
CA ILE A 774 17.36 -10.93 -19.98
C ILE A 774 18.69 -10.79 -20.74
N HIS A 775 19.32 -11.89 -21.14
CA HIS A 775 20.57 -11.89 -21.90
C HIS A 775 20.45 -11.07 -23.19
N LEU A 776 19.37 -11.24 -23.96
CA LEU A 776 19.13 -10.47 -25.19
C LEU A 776 18.99 -8.96 -24.91
N HIS A 777 18.23 -8.57 -23.90
CA HIS A 777 18.02 -7.16 -23.55
C HIS A 777 19.29 -6.49 -23.01
N LEU A 778 20.08 -7.19 -22.19
CA LEU A 778 21.36 -6.71 -21.70
C LEU A 778 22.38 -6.54 -22.83
N ARG A 779 22.49 -7.52 -23.74
CA ARG A 779 23.36 -7.42 -24.92
C ARG A 779 22.99 -6.23 -25.81
N GLN A 780 21.71 -5.89 -25.90
CA GLN A 780 21.21 -4.75 -26.68
C GLN A 780 21.25 -3.40 -25.92
N GLN A 781 21.59 -3.38 -24.64
CA GLN A 781 21.60 -2.18 -23.79
C GLN A 781 20.22 -1.48 -23.72
N LYS A 782 19.12 -2.26 -23.72
CA LYS A 782 17.74 -1.75 -23.63
C LYS A 782 17.09 -2.10 -22.29
N GLU A 783 16.24 -1.22 -21.76
CA GLU A 783 15.43 -1.45 -20.55
C GLU A 783 16.22 -2.00 -19.35
N LEU A 784 17.41 -1.42 -19.14
CA LEU A 784 18.37 -1.89 -18.15
C LEU A 784 17.79 -1.89 -16.71
N LEU A 785 16.96 -0.91 -16.34
CA LEU A 785 16.34 -0.87 -15.00
C LEU A 785 15.35 -2.02 -14.74
N ILE A 786 14.65 -2.50 -15.77
CA ILE A 786 13.69 -3.60 -15.61
C ILE A 786 14.46 -4.92 -15.47
N CYS A 787 15.52 -5.10 -16.26
CA CYS A 787 16.38 -6.28 -16.20
C CYS A 787 17.05 -6.44 -14.82
N SER A 788 17.58 -5.36 -14.24
CA SER A 788 18.16 -5.39 -12.89
C SER A 788 17.11 -5.71 -11.82
N GLY A 789 15.90 -5.15 -11.95
CA GLY A 789 14.76 -5.49 -11.09
C GLY A 789 14.45 -6.99 -11.07
N ILE A 790 14.36 -7.61 -12.26
CA ILE A 790 14.12 -9.05 -12.44
C ILE A 790 15.23 -9.87 -11.78
N LEU A 791 16.49 -9.57 -12.11
CA LEU A 791 17.65 -10.30 -11.59
C LEU A 791 17.70 -10.24 -10.07
N SER A 792 17.43 -9.09 -9.48
CA SER A 792 17.35 -8.95 -8.03
C SER A 792 16.27 -9.84 -7.41
N SER A 793 15.07 -9.93 -8.00
CA SER A 793 14.02 -10.84 -7.50
C SER A 793 14.45 -12.30 -7.61
N ILE A 794 15.08 -12.71 -8.72
CA ILE A 794 15.62 -14.07 -8.88
C ILE A 794 16.67 -14.37 -7.80
N PHE A 795 17.63 -13.46 -7.56
CA PHE A 795 18.66 -13.65 -6.53
C PHE A 795 18.08 -13.74 -5.12
N SER A 796 17.01 -12.99 -4.83
CA SER A 796 16.29 -13.08 -3.55
C SER A 796 15.67 -14.45 -3.32
N ILE A 797 14.99 -15.00 -4.34
CA ILE A 797 14.32 -16.30 -4.28
C ILE A 797 15.35 -17.43 -4.18
N ILE A 798 16.44 -17.37 -4.96
CA ILE A 798 17.53 -18.35 -4.90
C ILE A 798 18.21 -18.31 -3.53
N LYS A 799 18.48 -17.12 -2.98
CA LYS A 799 19.07 -16.99 -1.64
C LYS A 799 18.17 -17.59 -0.56
N THR A 800 16.87 -17.35 -0.64
CA THR A 800 15.89 -17.96 0.28
C THR A 800 15.86 -19.48 0.11
N SER A 801 15.85 -19.97 -1.13
CA SER A 801 15.84 -21.41 -1.44
C SER A 801 17.14 -22.11 -1.02
N SER A 802 18.28 -21.41 -1.06
CA SER A 802 19.58 -21.94 -0.62
C SER A 802 19.65 -22.25 0.88
N LEU A 803 18.73 -21.70 1.68
CA LEU A 803 18.60 -22.03 3.10
C LEU A 803 17.85 -23.36 3.32
N GLU A 804 17.03 -23.78 2.35
CA GLU A 804 16.14 -24.93 2.43
C GLU A 804 16.60 -26.14 1.60
N GLY A 805 17.39 -25.93 0.53
CA GLY A 805 17.86 -26.99 -0.37
C GLY A 805 19.03 -26.60 -1.29
N ASP A 806 19.40 -27.50 -2.20
CA ASP A 806 20.50 -27.32 -3.14
C ASP A 806 20.07 -26.47 -4.36
N VAL A 807 20.89 -25.47 -4.71
CA VAL A 807 20.64 -24.49 -5.79
C VAL A 807 21.75 -24.49 -6.87
N VAL A 808 22.63 -25.50 -6.87
CA VAL A 808 23.78 -25.60 -7.80
C VAL A 808 23.38 -25.46 -9.27
N GLU A 809 22.39 -26.23 -9.75
CA GLU A 809 21.93 -26.17 -11.15
C GLU A 809 21.39 -24.77 -11.55
N GLU A 810 20.69 -24.10 -10.63
CA GLU A 810 20.10 -22.77 -10.86
C GLU A 810 21.20 -21.71 -10.99
N VAL A 811 22.20 -21.75 -10.09
CA VAL A 811 23.34 -20.83 -10.11
C VAL A 811 24.21 -21.07 -11.34
N GLU A 812 24.45 -22.33 -11.73
CA GLU A 812 25.22 -22.67 -12.93
C GLU A 812 24.59 -22.09 -14.20
N MET A 813 23.27 -22.28 -14.40
CA MET A 813 22.54 -21.68 -15.53
C MET A 813 22.66 -20.15 -15.57
N MET A 814 22.64 -19.49 -14.40
CA MET A 814 22.79 -18.04 -14.31
C MET A 814 24.21 -17.58 -14.64
N VAL A 815 25.24 -18.29 -14.15
CA VAL A 815 26.65 -17.99 -14.42
C VAL A 815 26.92 -18.07 -15.91
N GLU A 816 26.52 -19.17 -16.56
CA GLU A 816 26.73 -19.37 -18.00
C GLU A 816 26.00 -18.33 -18.84
N SER A 817 24.75 -17.99 -18.47
CA SER A 817 23.91 -17.11 -19.28
C SER A 817 24.22 -15.62 -19.08
N LEU A 818 24.61 -15.18 -17.88
CA LEU A 818 24.62 -13.76 -17.51
C LEU A 818 26.00 -13.17 -17.22
N LEU A 819 26.99 -13.94 -16.77
CA LEU A 819 28.22 -13.38 -16.19
C LEU A 819 28.98 -12.46 -17.16
N ASP A 820 29.28 -12.93 -18.38
CA ASP A 820 30.01 -12.11 -19.38
C ASP A 820 29.18 -10.90 -19.84
N VAL A 821 27.87 -11.08 -20.06
CA VAL A 821 27.00 -9.98 -20.52
C VAL A 821 26.82 -8.91 -19.43
N LEU A 822 26.74 -9.29 -18.15
CA LEU A 822 26.70 -8.36 -17.02
C LEU A 822 28.00 -7.57 -16.91
N LEU A 823 29.15 -8.23 -17.05
CA LEU A 823 30.47 -7.56 -17.05
C LEU A 823 30.59 -6.58 -18.22
N GLN A 824 30.18 -6.97 -19.44
CA GLN A 824 30.20 -6.09 -20.61
C GLN A 824 29.26 -4.88 -20.45
N THR A 825 28.07 -5.11 -19.89
CA THR A 825 27.09 -4.04 -19.62
C THR A 825 27.64 -3.04 -18.60
N LEU A 826 28.22 -3.52 -17.50
CA LEU A 826 28.84 -2.67 -16.49
C LEU A 826 29.98 -1.83 -17.08
N LEU A 827 30.89 -2.44 -17.84
CA LEU A 827 31.98 -1.70 -18.50
C LEU A 827 31.46 -0.61 -19.44
N THR A 828 30.39 -0.88 -20.19
CA THR A 828 29.77 0.08 -21.12
C THR A 828 29.10 1.25 -20.39
N ILE A 829 28.40 0.98 -19.28
CA ILE A 829 27.77 2.01 -18.45
C ILE A 829 28.86 2.89 -17.81
N MET A 830 29.91 2.27 -17.26
CA MET A 830 31.01 2.97 -16.59
C MET A 830 31.81 3.84 -17.58
N SER A 831 32.06 3.38 -18.80
CA SER A 831 32.81 4.15 -19.80
C SER A 831 32.06 5.39 -20.32
N LYS A 832 30.72 5.33 -20.41
CA LYS A 832 29.89 6.48 -20.82
C LYS A 832 29.85 7.60 -19.76
N SER A 833 29.93 7.21 -18.50
CA SER A 833 29.72 8.11 -17.35
C SER A 833 30.88 9.07 -17.08
N GLN A 834 32.10 8.73 -17.49
CA GLN A 834 33.27 9.64 -17.38
C GLN A 834 33.12 10.94 -18.20
N SER A 835 32.07 11.08 -19.02
CA SER A 835 31.85 12.24 -19.89
C SER A 835 30.78 13.24 -19.40
N GLN A 836 30.02 12.93 -18.33
CA GLN A 836 28.87 13.73 -17.86
C GLN A 836 28.86 13.96 -16.33
N GLU A 837 29.97 14.33 -15.71
CA GLU A 837 30.06 14.49 -14.24
C GLU A 837 29.71 15.89 -13.67
N ALA A 838 29.09 16.80 -14.44
CA ALA A 838 28.99 18.20 -14.02
C ALA A 838 27.64 18.68 -13.44
N VAL A 839 26.52 17.96 -13.54
CA VAL A 839 25.22 18.53 -13.13
C VAL A 839 24.27 17.46 -12.56
N ARG A 840 23.98 17.55 -11.25
CA ARG A 840 23.06 16.74 -10.42
C ARG A 840 23.72 15.56 -9.70
N GLY A 841 23.94 15.74 -8.39
CA GLY A 841 23.97 14.60 -7.47
C GLY A 841 22.67 13.80 -7.61
N PHE A 842 22.76 12.48 -7.40
CA PHE A 842 21.74 11.44 -7.67
C PHE A 842 21.78 10.70 -9.02
N SER A 843 22.96 10.22 -9.42
CA SER A 843 23.09 9.13 -10.41
C SER A 843 23.25 7.75 -9.73
N PHE A 844 22.55 7.51 -8.62
CA PHE A 844 22.67 6.27 -7.82
C PHE A 844 21.93 5.05 -8.40
N GLY A 845 21.01 5.23 -9.36
CA GLY A 845 20.07 4.18 -9.74
C GLY A 845 20.65 3.04 -10.59
N GLN A 846 21.10 3.33 -11.82
CA GLN A 846 21.41 2.26 -12.79
C GLN A 846 22.71 1.52 -12.49
N GLN A 847 23.78 2.21 -12.05
CA GLN A 847 25.07 1.57 -11.80
C GLN A 847 25.03 0.67 -10.55
N GLY A 848 24.43 1.15 -9.45
CA GLY A 848 24.38 0.42 -8.18
C GLY A 848 23.60 -0.90 -8.29
N GLU A 849 22.50 -0.91 -9.03
CA GLU A 849 21.68 -2.11 -9.21
C GLU A 849 22.42 -3.25 -9.92
N TYR A 850 23.14 -2.96 -11.01
CA TYR A 850 23.90 -3.98 -11.75
C TYR A 850 25.11 -4.49 -10.99
N VAL A 851 25.77 -3.62 -10.21
CA VAL A 851 26.86 -4.06 -9.34
C VAL A 851 26.31 -4.94 -8.22
N SER A 852 25.15 -4.63 -7.66
CA SER A 852 24.48 -5.51 -6.68
C SER A 852 24.14 -6.88 -7.27
N CYS A 853 23.73 -6.93 -8.56
CA CYS A 853 23.46 -8.18 -9.27
C CYS A 853 24.74 -9.00 -9.47
N LEU A 854 25.85 -8.36 -9.89
CA LEU A 854 27.15 -9.01 -10.04
C LEU A 854 27.64 -9.57 -8.70
N LEU A 855 27.57 -8.78 -7.63
CA LEU A 855 27.97 -9.22 -6.29
C LEU A 855 27.08 -10.34 -5.75
N SER A 856 25.76 -10.30 -6.03
CA SER A 856 24.83 -11.37 -5.65
C SER A 856 25.18 -12.69 -6.35
N LEU A 857 25.48 -12.65 -7.65
CA LEU A 857 25.90 -13.82 -8.42
C LEU A 857 27.20 -14.40 -7.86
N LEU A 858 28.23 -13.58 -7.69
CA LEU A 858 29.53 -14.01 -7.19
C LEU A 858 29.45 -14.59 -5.77
N ARG A 859 28.59 -14.04 -4.91
CA ARG A 859 28.37 -14.54 -3.54
C ARG A 859 27.69 -15.91 -3.50
N GLN A 860 26.93 -16.26 -4.54
CA GLN A 860 26.24 -17.56 -4.66
C GLN A 860 27.09 -18.64 -5.33
N MET A 861 28.21 -18.27 -5.98
CA MET A 861 29.12 -19.24 -6.58
C MET A 861 29.90 -20.02 -5.51
N SER A 862 30.03 -21.33 -5.73
CA SER A 862 30.85 -22.25 -4.94
C SER A 862 32.11 -22.62 -5.72
N ASP A 863 33.06 -23.30 -5.08
CA ASP A 863 34.29 -23.74 -5.73
C ASP A 863 34.03 -24.60 -6.99
N THR A 864 32.95 -25.38 -7.02
CA THR A 864 32.56 -26.18 -8.18
C THR A 864 32.13 -25.30 -9.36
N HIS A 865 31.32 -24.27 -9.13
CA HIS A 865 30.90 -23.33 -10.19
C HIS A 865 32.08 -22.62 -10.83
N PHE A 866 33.10 -22.28 -10.03
CA PHE A 866 34.33 -21.65 -10.55
C PHE A 866 35.16 -22.63 -11.39
N GLN A 867 35.28 -23.90 -10.98
CA GLN A 867 35.99 -24.91 -11.78
C GLN A 867 35.30 -25.12 -13.13
N HIS A 868 33.98 -25.32 -13.14
CA HIS A 868 33.21 -25.46 -14.37
C HIS A 868 33.33 -24.24 -15.30
N LEU A 869 33.29 -23.03 -14.75
CA LEU A 869 33.50 -21.81 -15.53
C LEU A 869 34.90 -21.76 -16.17
N LEU A 870 35.94 -22.17 -15.43
CA LEU A 870 37.32 -22.19 -15.93
C LEU A 870 37.54 -23.25 -17.01
N ASP A 871 36.92 -24.42 -16.85
CA ASP A 871 36.98 -25.53 -17.81
C ASP A 871 36.27 -25.22 -19.13
N ASN A 872 35.26 -24.33 -19.11
CA ASN A 872 34.49 -23.93 -20.29
C ASN A 872 35.29 -23.07 -21.30
N PHE A 873 36.45 -22.52 -20.93
CA PHE A 873 37.26 -21.71 -21.85
C PHE A 873 38.14 -22.58 -22.75
N GLN A 874 38.00 -22.40 -24.08
CA GLN A 874 38.75 -23.19 -25.07
C GLN A 874 40.20 -22.71 -25.25
N SER A 875 40.49 -21.43 -24.95
CA SER A 875 41.82 -20.84 -25.13
C SER A 875 42.30 -20.03 -23.92
N LYS A 876 43.63 -19.98 -23.73
CA LYS A 876 44.27 -19.14 -22.69
C LYS A 876 44.11 -17.64 -22.95
N ASP A 877 43.91 -17.24 -24.21
CA ASP A 877 43.71 -15.84 -24.59
C ASP A 877 42.30 -15.35 -24.23
N GLU A 878 41.25 -16.16 -24.46
CA GLU A 878 39.88 -15.85 -24.00
C GLU A 878 39.80 -15.75 -22.48
N LEU A 879 40.44 -16.68 -21.77
CA LEU A 879 40.54 -16.61 -20.31
C LEU A 879 41.21 -15.31 -19.89
N LYS A 880 42.37 -14.97 -20.48
CA LYS A 880 43.08 -13.72 -20.18
C LYS A 880 42.21 -12.48 -20.41
N GLU A 881 41.48 -12.39 -21.52
CA GLU A 881 40.57 -11.26 -21.78
C GLU A 881 39.45 -11.18 -20.76
N PHE A 882 38.84 -12.31 -20.40
CA PHE A 882 37.81 -12.38 -19.38
C PHE A 882 38.31 -11.89 -18.01
N LEU A 883 39.51 -12.31 -17.60
CA LEU A 883 40.13 -11.86 -16.34
C LEU A 883 40.43 -10.36 -16.34
N LEU A 884 40.89 -9.82 -17.47
CA LEU A 884 41.12 -8.38 -17.61
C LEU A 884 39.81 -7.59 -17.52
N LYS A 885 38.69 -8.11 -18.08
CA LYS A 885 37.36 -7.49 -17.92
C LYS A 885 36.96 -7.42 -16.44
N ILE A 886 37.08 -8.54 -15.70
CA ILE A 886 36.77 -8.61 -14.27
C ILE A 886 37.59 -7.57 -13.49
N PHE A 887 38.90 -7.54 -13.71
CA PHE A 887 39.79 -6.61 -13.01
C PHE A 887 39.51 -5.15 -13.36
N CYS A 888 39.15 -4.86 -14.61
CA CYS A 888 38.76 -3.53 -15.03
C CYS A 888 37.47 -3.06 -14.33
N VAL A 889 36.46 -3.93 -14.24
CA VAL A 889 35.21 -3.66 -13.50
C VAL A 889 35.54 -3.35 -12.04
N PHE A 890 36.24 -4.24 -11.34
CA PHE A 890 36.57 -4.01 -9.93
C PHE A 890 37.43 -2.77 -9.69
N ARG A 891 38.42 -2.52 -10.55
CA ARG A 891 39.24 -1.31 -10.46
C ARG A 891 38.38 -0.04 -10.58
N ASN A 892 37.44 -0.01 -11.52
CA ASN A 892 36.56 1.14 -11.70
C ASN A 892 35.58 1.27 -10.52
N LEU A 893 35.08 0.16 -9.97
CA LEU A 893 34.22 0.15 -8.78
C LEU A 893 34.94 0.64 -7.53
N MET A 894 36.24 0.39 -7.41
CA MET A 894 37.05 0.89 -6.30
C MET A 894 37.35 2.38 -6.39
N LYS A 895 37.50 2.91 -7.61
CA LYS A 895 37.76 4.33 -7.87
C LYS A 895 36.51 5.20 -7.73
N MET A 896 35.35 4.69 -8.10
CA MET A 896 34.08 5.39 -7.99
C MET A 896 33.44 5.03 -6.65
N SER A 897 33.08 6.01 -5.82
CA SER A 897 32.28 5.75 -4.61
C SER A 897 30.82 5.42 -4.96
N VAL A 898 30.59 4.33 -5.70
CA VAL A 898 29.27 3.93 -6.25
C VAL A 898 28.29 3.49 -5.13
N PHE A 899 28.80 3.19 -3.93
CA PHE A 899 28.02 2.88 -2.74
C PHE A 899 28.42 3.77 -1.55
N PRO A 900 27.54 3.93 -0.54
CA PRO A 900 27.95 4.39 0.79
C PRO A 900 29.18 3.61 1.28
N ARG A 901 29.97 4.20 2.19
CA ARG A 901 31.36 3.84 2.50
C ARG A 901 31.61 2.42 3.06
N ASP A 902 30.74 1.42 2.89
CA ASP A 902 30.80 0.19 3.69
C ASP A 902 30.49 -1.15 2.99
N TRP A 903 30.72 -1.33 1.68
CA TRP A 903 30.38 -2.60 0.99
C TRP A 903 31.46 -3.36 0.22
N MET A 904 32.74 -3.17 0.55
CA MET A 904 33.83 -3.84 -0.15
C MET A 904 34.46 -4.99 0.64
N CYS A 905 33.66 -6.01 0.97
CA CYS A 905 34.13 -7.21 1.67
C CYS A 905 33.49 -8.45 1.02
N ASN A 906 34.18 -9.06 0.05
CA ASN A 906 34.03 -10.45 -0.46
C ASN A 906 34.25 -10.59 -1.97
N VAL A 907 35.36 -10.07 -2.50
CA VAL A 907 35.66 -10.24 -3.94
C VAL A 907 37.01 -10.87 -4.23
N ILE A 908 37.98 -10.89 -3.30
CA ILE A 908 39.34 -11.25 -3.69
C ILE A 908 39.72 -12.60 -3.10
N LYS A 909 39.24 -13.65 -3.75
CA LYS A 909 39.89 -14.96 -3.74
C LYS A 909 39.95 -15.44 -5.19
N PHE A 910 41.17 -15.74 -5.62
CA PHE A 910 41.56 -16.30 -6.91
C PHE A 910 41.68 -15.29 -8.06
N LEU A 911 42.88 -15.24 -8.66
CA LEU A 911 43.14 -15.35 -10.11
C LEU A 911 44.63 -15.04 -10.42
N CYS A 912 45.24 -15.86 -11.28
CA CYS A 912 46.68 -15.91 -11.51
C CYS A 912 46.95 -16.19 -13.01
N LEU A 913 47.67 -15.31 -13.74
CA LEU A 913 48.33 -15.57 -15.04
C LEU A 913 49.18 -14.34 -15.50
N SER A 914 50.24 -14.59 -16.28
CA SER A 914 51.47 -13.76 -16.46
C SER A 914 51.37 -12.33 -17.00
N GLN A 915 50.28 -11.91 -17.67
CA GLN A 915 50.09 -10.51 -18.13
C GLN A 915 49.02 -9.74 -17.35
N VAL A 916 48.34 -10.43 -16.45
CA VAL A 916 47.24 -9.93 -15.63
C VAL A 916 47.75 -9.32 -14.31
N TRP A 917 49.01 -9.61 -13.96
CA TRP A 917 49.69 -9.19 -12.73
C TRP A 917 49.73 -7.69 -12.48
N ASN A 918 50.03 -6.86 -13.48
CA ASN A 918 50.04 -5.40 -13.31
C ASN A 918 48.68 -4.86 -12.85
N SER A 919 47.60 -5.38 -13.45
CA SER A 919 46.23 -5.02 -13.08
C SER A 919 45.85 -5.58 -11.72
N TYR A 920 46.32 -6.79 -11.38
CA TYR A 920 46.14 -7.40 -10.06
C TYR A 920 46.80 -6.58 -8.94
N PHE A 921 48.10 -6.29 -9.03
CA PHE A 921 48.82 -5.53 -8.01
C PHE A 921 48.25 -4.12 -7.85
N SER A 922 47.88 -3.47 -8.96
CA SER A 922 47.19 -2.18 -8.93
C SER A 922 45.85 -2.26 -8.19
N LEU A 923 45.05 -3.31 -8.43
CA LEU A 923 43.78 -3.52 -7.75
C LEU A 923 43.98 -3.86 -6.26
N ALA A 924 44.95 -4.69 -5.92
CA ALA A 924 45.30 -5.05 -4.55
C ALA A 924 45.72 -3.83 -3.73
N VAL A 925 46.56 -2.96 -4.30
CA VAL A 925 46.96 -1.69 -3.67
C VAL A 925 45.77 -0.75 -3.49
N LEU A 926 44.92 -0.60 -4.51
CA LEU A 926 43.68 0.20 -4.40
C LEU A 926 42.75 -0.35 -3.32
N PHE A 927 42.68 -1.67 -3.16
CA PHE A 927 41.89 -2.31 -2.13
C PHE A 927 42.40 -1.99 -0.72
N ILE A 928 43.68 -2.19 -0.45
CA ILE A 928 44.26 -1.94 0.88
C ILE A 928 44.13 -0.45 1.27
N ASN A 929 44.24 0.45 0.29
CA ASN A 929 44.15 1.90 0.50
C ASN A 929 42.72 2.46 0.48
N GLN A 930 41.69 1.62 0.38
CA GLN A 930 40.31 2.09 0.29
C GLN A 930 39.88 2.83 1.58
N PRO A 931 39.26 4.02 1.52
CA PRO A 931 38.86 4.78 2.70
C PRO A 931 37.93 4.01 3.64
N SER A 932 37.05 3.19 3.08
CA SER A 932 36.12 2.29 3.77
C SER A 932 36.78 1.25 4.68
N LEU A 933 38.01 0.86 4.34
CA LEU A 933 38.77 -0.16 5.08
C LEU A 933 39.74 0.48 6.09
N GLN A 934 39.82 1.81 6.15
CA GLN A 934 40.60 2.52 7.17
C GLN A 934 39.82 2.60 8.47
N LEU A 935 39.89 1.51 9.24
CA LEU A 935 39.16 1.28 10.49
C LEU A 935 39.45 2.34 11.57
N GLU A 936 40.53 3.11 11.41
CA GLU A 936 40.95 4.18 12.30
C GLU A 936 40.02 5.40 12.21
N ASN A 937 39.34 5.57 11.07
CA ASN A 937 38.36 6.64 10.84
C ASN A 937 36.94 6.25 11.28
N ALA A 938 36.70 4.98 11.60
CA ALA A 938 35.40 4.48 12.01
C ALA A 938 35.13 4.75 13.50
N THR A 939 33.85 4.84 13.88
CA THR A 939 33.49 4.93 15.30
C THR A 939 33.93 3.65 16.03
N PRO A 940 34.36 3.74 17.31
CA PRO A 940 34.76 2.57 18.09
C PRO A 940 33.79 1.37 18.06
N PRO A 941 32.45 1.54 18.17
CA PRO A 941 31.52 0.42 18.06
C PRO A 941 31.50 -0.23 16.66
N LYS A 942 31.56 0.59 15.59
CA LYS A 942 31.61 0.11 14.21
C LYS A 942 32.90 -0.67 13.94
N ARG A 943 34.05 -0.15 14.39
CA ARG A 943 35.35 -0.83 14.27
C ARG A 943 35.34 -2.22 14.91
N LYS A 944 34.84 -2.33 16.15
CA LYS A 944 34.75 -3.63 16.85
C LYS A 944 33.87 -4.62 16.08
N LYS A 945 32.68 -4.19 15.64
CA LYS A 945 31.75 -5.04 14.88
C LYS A 945 32.36 -5.56 13.57
N ILE A 946 33.13 -4.72 12.86
CA ILE A 946 33.81 -5.12 11.62
C ILE A 946 34.90 -6.16 11.93
N LEU A 947 35.74 -5.91 12.94
CA LEU A 947 36.82 -6.83 13.31
C LEU A 947 36.30 -8.18 13.80
N ASP A 948 35.24 -8.20 14.61
CA ASP A 948 34.64 -9.43 15.13
C ASP A 948 34.05 -10.29 13.99
N LYS A 949 33.52 -9.65 12.94
CA LYS A 949 32.83 -10.35 11.83
C LYS A 949 33.74 -10.77 10.68
N TYR A 950 34.66 -9.90 10.26
CA TYR A 950 35.46 -10.10 9.04
C TYR A 950 36.97 -10.14 9.30
N GLY A 951 37.43 -9.81 10.50
CA GLY A 951 38.84 -9.52 10.77
C GLY A 951 39.32 -8.27 10.02
N ASP A 952 40.63 -8.03 10.04
CA ASP A 952 41.24 -6.96 9.24
C ASP A 952 41.56 -7.48 7.82
N MET A 953 40.65 -7.23 6.89
CA MET A 953 40.80 -7.67 5.50
C MET A 953 42.03 -7.07 4.79
N ARG A 954 42.57 -5.95 5.29
CA ARG A 954 43.80 -5.35 4.73
C ARG A 954 44.98 -6.30 4.93
N VAL A 955 45.04 -6.98 6.07
CA VAL A 955 46.08 -7.97 6.41
C VAL A 955 45.97 -9.18 5.49
N MET A 956 44.76 -9.71 5.32
CA MET A 956 44.52 -10.86 4.44
C MET A 956 44.95 -10.54 2.99
N MET A 957 44.59 -9.37 2.49
CA MET A 957 45.00 -8.92 1.16
C MET A 957 46.51 -8.68 1.05
N ALA A 958 47.15 -8.16 2.11
CA ALA A 958 48.61 -7.98 2.13
C ALA A 958 49.35 -9.31 2.07
N TYR A 959 48.86 -10.36 2.75
CA TYR A 959 49.42 -11.71 2.64
C TYR A 959 49.26 -12.30 1.23
N GLU A 960 48.11 -12.11 0.59
CA GLU A 960 47.90 -12.53 -0.80
C GLU A 960 48.79 -11.73 -1.76
N LEU A 961 48.97 -10.42 -1.54
CA LEU A 961 49.90 -9.59 -2.30
C LEU A 961 51.33 -10.11 -2.17
N PHE A 962 51.76 -10.46 -0.96
CA PHE A 962 53.08 -11.05 -0.71
C PHE A 962 53.26 -12.42 -1.38
N SER A 963 52.30 -13.33 -1.20
CA SER A 963 52.29 -14.67 -1.82
C SER A 963 52.42 -14.57 -3.34
N MET A 964 51.61 -13.68 -3.94
CA MET A 964 51.59 -13.46 -5.37
C MET A 964 52.87 -12.80 -5.89
N TRP A 965 53.46 -11.88 -5.13
CA TRP A 965 54.76 -11.31 -5.45
C TRP A 965 55.84 -12.39 -5.50
N GLN A 966 55.85 -13.33 -4.54
CA GLN A 966 56.84 -14.42 -4.55
C GLN A 966 56.71 -15.35 -5.76
N ASN A 967 55.49 -15.58 -6.25
CA ASN A 967 55.22 -16.44 -7.39
C ASN A 967 55.66 -15.86 -8.76
N LEU A 968 56.10 -14.59 -8.83
CA LEU A 968 56.53 -13.95 -10.07
C LEU A 968 57.90 -14.42 -10.61
N GLY A 969 58.74 -15.03 -9.77
CA GLY A 969 60.08 -15.52 -10.18
C GLY A 969 60.95 -14.43 -10.81
N GLU A 970 61.60 -14.73 -11.94
CA GLU A 970 62.50 -13.81 -12.66
C GLU A 970 61.79 -12.58 -13.28
N HIS A 971 60.46 -12.63 -13.41
CA HIS A 971 59.69 -11.53 -14.00
C HIS A 971 59.53 -10.32 -13.06
N LYS A 972 59.86 -10.46 -11.77
CA LYS A 972 59.77 -9.38 -10.75
C LYS A 972 60.40 -8.08 -11.24
N ILE A 973 61.55 -8.15 -11.90
CA ILE A 973 62.32 -6.99 -12.37
C ILE A 973 61.52 -6.07 -13.32
N HIS A 974 60.59 -6.61 -14.12
CA HIS A 974 59.80 -5.81 -15.03
C HIS A 974 58.73 -4.95 -14.32
N PHE A 975 58.38 -5.30 -13.08
CA PHE A 975 57.35 -4.64 -12.29
C PHE A 975 57.91 -3.63 -11.28
N ILE A 976 59.20 -3.76 -10.90
CA ILE A 976 59.84 -2.93 -9.86
C ILE A 976 59.62 -1.42 -10.10
N PRO A 977 59.95 -0.83 -11.27
CA PRO A 977 59.82 0.63 -11.48
C PRO A 977 58.36 1.13 -11.49
N GLY A 978 57.39 0.24 -11.68
CA GLY A 978 55.97 0.60 -11.68
C GLY A 978 55.31 0.47 -10.32
N MET A 979 55.80 -0.45 -9.48
CA MET A 979 55.12 -0.90 -8.25
C MET A 979 55.70 -0.32 -6.96
N ILE A 980 56.89 0.28 -6.98
CA ILE A 980 57.49 0.92 -5.78
C ILE A 980 56.56 1.97 -5.18
N GLY A 981 56.07 2.91 -5.99
CA GLY A 981 55.15 3.96 -5.51
C GLY A 981 53.84 3.40 -4.93
N PRO A 982 53.10 2.54 -5.65
CA PRO A 982 51.90 1.87 -5.14
C PRO A 982 52.13 1.09 -3.84
N PHE A 983 53.23 0.32 -3.72
CA PHE A 983 53.55 -0.45 -2.51
C PHE A 983 53.95 0.44 -1.34
N LEU A 984 54.62 1.57 -1.61
CA LEU A 984 54.89 2.58 -0.59
C LEU A 984 53.60 3.26 -0.10
N GLY A 985 52.60 3.39 -0.97
CA GLY A 985 51.26 3.81 -0.57
C GLY A 985 50.61 2.85 0.44
N VAL A 986 50.85 1.54 0.32
CA VAL A 986 50.33 0.52 1.26
C VAL A 986 50.98 0.64 2.64
N THR A 987 52.27 0.98 2.72
CA THR A 987 52.97 1.10 4.01
C THR A 987 52.48 2.29 4.84
N LEU A 988 51.82 3.27 4.22
CA LEU A 988 51.21 4.41 4.91
C LEU A 988 49.96 4.05 5.72
N VAL A 989 49.35 2.89 5.45
CA VAL A 989 48.21 2.41 6.25
C VAL A 989 48.67 2.23 7.70
N PRO A 990 47.96 2.80 8.70
CA PRO A 990 48.33 2.75 10.13
C PRO A 990 48.00 1.39 10.77
N GLN A 991 48.50 0.31 10.16
CA GLN A 991 48.28 -1.08 10.55
C GLN A 991 49.65 -1.81 10.58
N PRO A 992 50.13 -2.23 11.76
CA PRO A 992 51.51 -2.75 11.92
C PRO A 992 51.81 -4.04 11.14
N GLU A 993 50.84 -4.95 11.02
CA GLU A 993 51.05 -6.25 10.36
C GLU A 993 51.23 -6.10 8.84
N VAL A 994 50.42 -5.25 8.20
CA VAL A 994 50.54 -4.87 6.78
C VAL A 994 51.91 -4.27 6.54
N ARG A 995 52.37 -3.35 7.40
CA ARG A 995 53.72 -2.77 7.33
C ARG A 995 54.81 -3.85 7.39
N ASN A 996 54.70 -4.79 8.33
CA ASN A 996 55.66 -5.89 8.47
C ASN A 996 55.67 -6.85 7.27
N ILE A 997 54.53 -7.09 6.62
CA ILE A 997 54.42 -7.93 5.42
C ILE A 997 55.07 -7.26 4.20
N MET A 998 55.06 -5.92 4.12
CA MET A 998 55.63 -5.19 2.99
C MET A 998 57.16 -5.07 3.05
N ILE A 999 57.78 -5.09 4.25
CA ILE A 999 59.25 -4.97 4.40
C ILE A 999 60.02 -6.03 3.57
N PRO A 1000 59.69 -7.34 3.65
CA PRO A 1000 60.35 -8.35 2.83
C PRO A 1000 60.18 -8.14 1.32
N ILE A 1001 59.11 -7.49 0.86
CA ILE A 1001 58.89 -7.20 -0.56
C ILE A 1001 59.90 -6.16 -1.04
N PHE A 1002 60.13 -5.09 -0.28
CA PHE A 1002 61.12 -4.07 -0.63
C PHE A 1002 62.55 -4.63 -0.60
N HIS A 1003 62.88 -5.50 0.37
CA HIS A 1003 64.16 -6.19 0.38
C HIS A 1003 64.35 -7.05 -0.88
N ASP A 1004 63.34 -7.83 -1.26
CA ASP A 1004 63.38 -8.66 -2.46
C ASP A 1004 63.46 -7.82 -3.75
N MET A 1005 62.82 -6.64 -3.81
CA MET A 1005 62.99 -5.69 -4.91
C MET A 1005 64.45 -5.22 -5.04
N MET A 1006 65.09 -4.83 -3.94
CA MET A 1006 66.49 -4.41 -3.92
C MET A 1006 67.43 -5.55 -4.32
N ASP A 1007 67.21 -6.77 -3.81
CA ASP A 1007 68.00 -7.95 -4.16
C ASP A 1007 67.91 -8.28 -5.66
N TRP A 1008 66.72 -8.22 -6.25
CA TRP A 1008 66.53 -8.49 -7.68
C TRP A 1008 67.14 -7.42 -8.57
N GLU A 1009 67.06 -6.14 -8.19
CA GLU A 1009 67.76 -5.07 -8.91
C GLU A 1009 69.27 -5.25 -8.80
N GLN A 1010 69.78 -5.52 -7.60
CA GLN A 1010 71.20 -5.75 -7.34
C GLN A 1010 71.75 -6.93 -8.15
N ARG A 1011 71.00 -8.03 -8.25
CA ARG A 1011 71.38 -9.21 -9.05
C ARG A 1011 71.47 -8.93 -10.55
N LYS A 1012 70.67 -8.01 -11.08
CA LYS A 1012 70.65 -7.71 -12.53
C LYS A 1012 71.55 -6.55 -12.94
N ASN A 1013 71.49 -5.45 -12.18
CA ASN A 1013 72.10 -4.17 -12.54
C ASN A 1013 73.42 -3.92 -11.78
N GLY A 1014 73.73 -4.75 -10.77
CA GLY A 1014 74.90 -4.57 -9.90
C GLY A 1014 74.82 -3.36 -8.96
N ASN A 1015 73.67 -2.67 -8.93
CA ASN A 1015 73.34 -1.55 -8.05
C ASN A 1015 71.82 -1.52 -7.82
N PHE A 1016 71.37 -0.80 -6.78
CA PHE A 1016 69.96 -0.60 -6.43
C PHE A 1016 69.51 0.87 -6.59
N LYS A 1017 70.22 1.64 -7.41
CA LYS A 1017 70.02 3.10 -7.50
C LYS A 1017 68.66 3.47 -8.09
N GLN A 1018 68.04 2.60 -8.90
CA GLN A 1018 66.74 2.87 -9.47
C GLN A 1018 65.64 2.73 -8.41
N VAL A 1019 65.67 1.66 -7.61
CA VAL A 1019 64.77 1.49 -6.47
C VAL A 1019 64.96 2.63 -5.47
N GLU A 1020 66.21 2.98 -5.14
CA GLU A 1020 66.53 4.09 -4.22
C GLU A 1020 65.96 5.42 -4.71
N ALA A 1021 66.20 5.79 -5.97
CA ALA A 1021 65.74 7.06 -6.52
C ALA A 1021 64.21 7.16 -6.58
N GLU A 1022 63.51 6.11 -7.00
CA GLU A 1022 62.04 6.10 -7.03
C GLU A 1022 61.43 6.08 -5.63
N LEU A 1023 62.04 5.38 -4.67
CA LEU A 1023 61.59 5.35 -3.30
C LEU A 1023 61.70 6.73 -2.66
N ILE A 1024 62.82 7.43 -2.86
CA ILE A 1024 63.03 8.81 -2.36
C ILE A 1024 62.01 9.78 -2.98
N ASP A 1025 61.86 9.79 -4.31
CA ASP A 1025 60.92 10.69 -5.01
C ASP A 1025 59.47 10.51 -4.50
N LYS A 1026 59.04 9.26 -4.31
CA LYS A 1026 57.69 8.97 -3.81
C LYS A 1026 57.54 9.27 -2.34
N LEU A 1027 58.57 9.05 -1.52
CA LEU A 1027 58.50 9.38 -0.09
C LEU A 1027 58.38 10.89 0.14
N ASP A 1028 59.15 11.69 -0.60
CA ASP A 1028 59.08 13.16 -0.53
C ASP A 1028 57.69 13.68 -0.95
N SER A 1029 57.08 13.08 -1.99
CA SER A 1029 55.71 13.40 -2.39
C SER A 1029 54.67 13.02 -1.32
N LEU A 1030 54.85 11.91 -0.61
CA LEU A 1030 53.87 11.44 0.38
C LEU A 1030 53.98 12.17 1.72
N VAL A 1031 55.20 12.54 2.13
CA VAL A 1031 55.46 13.36 3.32
C VAL A 1031 54.98 14.79 3.13
N SER A 1032 55.13 15.36 1.92
CA SER A 1032 54.61 16.70 1.60
C SER A 1032 53.07 16.77 1.57
N GLU A 1033 52.38 15.64 1.35
CA GLU A 1033 50.92 15.50 1.53
C GLU A 1033 50.48 15.32 3.00
N GLY A 1034 51.42 15.29 3.94
CA GLY A 1034 51.13 15.14 5.37
C GLY A 1034 50.70 13.72 5.78
N LYS A 1035 51.05 12.71 4.98
CA LYS A 1035 50.70 11.29 5.25
C LYS A 1035 51.88 10.57 5.91
N GLY A 1036 51.76 10.25 7.20
CA GLY A 1036 52.73 9.47 7.97
C GLY A 1036 52.57 9.66 9.48
N ASP A 1037 52.56 8.58 10.25
CA ASP A 1037 52.51 8.62 11.73
C ASP A 1037 53.92 8.42 12.35
N GLU A 1038 54.10 8.71 13.64
CA GLU A 1038 55.40 8.54 14.32
C GLU A 1038 55.90 7.09 14.24
N ASN A 1039 54.99 6.10 14.27
CA ASN A 1039 55.32 4.69 14.10
C ASN A 1039 55.89 4.38 12.70
N TYR A 1040 55.45 5.10 11.66
CA TYR A 1040 55.95 4.95 10.30
C TYR A 1040 57.38 5.46 10.19
N ARG A 1041 57.69 6.55 10.91
CA ARG A 1041 59.04 7.11 11.00
C ARG A 1041 60.00 6.14 11.70
N GLU A 1042 59.55 5.48 12.76
CA GLU A 1042 60.32 4.42 13.43
C GLU A 1042 60.51 3.19 12.53
N LEU A 1043 59.47 2.76 11.81
CA LEU A 1043 59.55 1.64 10.87
C LEU A 1043 60.56 1.89 9.75
N PHE A 1044 60.62 3.12 9.22
CA PHE A 1044 61.58 3.49 8.18
C PHE A 1044 63.02 3.56 8.68
N SER A 1045 63.25 3.66 9.99
CA SER A 1045 64.59 3.56 10.57
C SER A 1045 65.09 2.12 10.74
N LEU A 1046 64.19 1.14 10.60
CA LEU A 1046 64.47 -0.30 10.65
C LEU A 1046 64.66 -0.93 9.25
N LEU A 1047 64.16 -0.26 8.21
CA LEU A 1047 64.44 -0.51 6.78
C LEU A 1047 65.79 0.10 6.40
#